data_AF-Q4T7X9-F1
#
_entry.id   AF-Q4T7X9-F1
#
_cell.length_a   1.000
_cell.length_b   1.000
_cell.length_c   1.000
_cell.angle_alpha   90.00
_cell.angle_beta   90.00
_cell.angle_gamma   90.00
#
_symmetry.space_group_name_H-M   'P 1'
#
loop_
_entity.id
_entity.type
_entity.pdbx_description
1 polymer ?
#
loop_
_entity_poly.entity_id
_entity_poly.type
_entity_poly.pdbx_seq_one_letter_code
_entity_poly.pdbx_strand_id
1 'polypeptide(L)'
;MQRIRYKQEKYRAGREPSEESSEPDTAGGPDHSTPEAELVAPGDSRAEIRMEKKMRKSWVPWLDHATVLHAGDYYLFESESEDEEESQPEEQKPPKKTACQLAYQSWVSSVKTALRERQSLQRHLRTKKQEKDSHKGGGNSDESEDSDLQEEKQSVHGEMVQRILHLLHFLWAIVLAMVDGLTLWLNLLTKQYRETSVVLCNERYYTIHKIQQVRAPQQGSTSGANPPSSHRPGSALPGSVPHQRSQPMGTKLAEQPAARPTGSSRSPELGDSSMELLSVPSKQQRRCRTASELLDDSVSSIQELEESRAFFQGQNRLLRLLFAMYNLLAAHSEVACYFIMVLNNMVTASVISLVLPILVFLWAMLSVPRPTKRFWMTAIVYTEVMVVVKYVFQFGFFPWNSVYEMALNEDKPFFPPRILGLEKTDNYIRYDLLQLLALFFHRSLLMVSGRSHTALWPVGPRGAPRGAGSCSKDGPEAASAPEVTAGSPSGCLAAGVEDDTGDGVKRKSTFPRLRRKSQHPRGPSSGWFLLLRTREAVKLPPSREEEQSSSSLLRLHPEAAYANKVSARRRRKGIRREVGRQRLVAAGQKLKHVFVSGFNSVYQPAKVFFRSILHPEYRAATDVYALMFLTDVIDFIVIIFGFWAFGKHSAAADIASSLSEDQVPEAFLAMLLIQFSTMIIDRALYLRKAVLGKLIFQVILVFGIHLWMFFILPAVTERMFNQNFVAQLWYFVKCIYFGLSALQIRCGYPTRILGNFLTKKYNHLNLFLFQGFRLVPFLVELRAVMDWVWTDTTLSLSNWMCVEDIYANIFIIKCSRETEKKYPQPKGQKKKKIVKYGMGGLIIFFLICIIWFPLLFISLVRSVVGVVNHPIDVTVTIKLGGYEPLFTMSVQQQSIQPFTKAEYEQLTQKFHDSAVAMQFITLYNYEDIVTARIEGSSGSVWRISPPSRQEVIKELLTSPAHLTLRLAWNFQRDLGKGGTVEHSFDKHSVPLEPGNPVRAELASLLLGNRSEPAHVPHFFPNYLRAPNGAEAKPVSQLYQGGEEDYLNISLSLKSDRPQRSGVTQEWWDVAIEGASSSGVLPMVIFNDKVSPPSLGFLAGYGIMGLYVSVVLVIGKFVRGFFSEISHSIMFEELPCVDRILKLCTDIFLVRETGELELEEELYCKLIFLYRSPETMIKWTRDI
;
A
#
# COMPACT_ATOMS: atom_id res chain seq x y z
N MET A 1 -22.22 8.79 -28.42
CA MET A 1 -22.36 10.18 -28.92
C MET A 1 -23.26 10.24 -30.16
N GLN A 2 -22.78 10.18 -31.41
CA GLN A 2 -23.66 10.37 -32.60
C GLN A 2 -24.95 9.51 -32.60
N ARG A 3 -24.85 8.19 -32.37
CA ARG A 3 -26.04 7.30 -32.24
C ARG A 3 -26.98 7.67 -31.07
N ILE A 4 -26.45 8.28 -30.00
CA ILE A 4 -27.23 8.74 -28.83
C ILE A 4 -28.01 10.01 -29.20
N ARG A 5 -27.33 11.01 -29.79
CA ARG A 5 -27.96 12.25 -30.25
C ARG A 5 -29.08 11.97 -31.25
N TYR A 6 -28.81 11.15 -32.27
CA TYR A 6 -29.81 10.72 -33.24
C TYR A 6 -31.03 10.04 -32.60
N LYS A 7 -30.84 9.19 -31.57
CA LYS A 7 -31.97 8.60 -30.82
C LYS A 7 -32.75 9.65 -30.03
N GLN A 8 -32.09 10.59 -29.35
CA GLN A 8 -32.79 11.69 -28.66
C GLN A 8 -33.51 12.64 -29.63
N GLU A 9 -32.93 12.93 -30.79
CA GLU A 9 -33.56 13.67 -31.89
C GLU A 9 -34.80 12.92 -32.42
N LYS A 10 -34.73 11.59 -32.58
CA LYS A 10 -35.89 10.74 -32.94
C LYS A 10 -36.98 10.76 -31.86
N TYR A 11 -36.66 10.73 -30.56
CA TYR A 11 -37.65 10.84 -29.49
C TYR A 11 -38.27 12.25 -29.39
N ARG A 12 -37.48 13.31 -29.58
CA ARG A 12 -37.97 14.70 -29.60
C ARG A 12 -38.91 14.92 -30.79
N ALA A 13 -38.59 14.40 -31.98
CA ALA A 13 -39.47 14.43 -33.14
C ALA A 13 -40.74 13.56 -32.95
N GLY A 14 -40.59 12.37 -32.36
CA GLY A 14 -41.69 11.47 -32.01
C GLY A 14 -42.64 11.99 -30.92
N ARG A 15 -42.33 13.14 -30.31
CA ARG A 15 -43.19 13.85 -29.35
C ARG A 15 -44.06 14.95 -29.99
N GLU A 16 -43.77 15.43 -31.20
CA GLU A 16 -44.63 16.42 -31.87
C GLU A 16 -46.04 15.92 -32.32
N PRO A 17 -46.33 14.62 -32.60
CA PRO A 17 -47.64 14.20 -33.08
C PRO A 17 -48.65 13.93 -31.94
N SER A 18 -49.00 14.96 -31.17
CA SER A 18 -50.04 14.85 -30.11
C SER A 18 -50.76 16.16 -29.76
N GLU A 19 -50.17 17.34 -30.01
CA GLU A 19 -50.82 18.62 -29.66
C GLU A 19 -51.76 19.17 -30.75
N GLU A 20 -51.81 18.55 -31.93
CA GLU A 20 -52.55 19.06 -33.11
C GLU A 20 -53.95 18.41 -33.31
N SER A 21 -54.42 17.60 -32.35
CA SER A 21 -55.69 16.84 -32.44
C SER A 21 -56.73 17.20 -31.37
N SER A 22 -56.93 18.49 -31.09
CA SER A 22 -57.87 18.96 -30.05
C SER A 22 -58.58 20.28 -30.39
N GLU A 23 -59.09 20.42 -31.62
CA GLU A 23 -60.21 21.34 -31.88
C GLU A 23 -61.55 20.70 -31.43
N PRO A 24 -62.47 21.43 -30.77
CA PRO A 24 -63.69 20.85 -30.21
C PRO A 24 -64.85 20.77 -31.23
N ASP A 25 -65.49 19.60 -31.29
CA ASP A 25 -66.66 19.34 -32.15
C ASP A 25 -67.77 20.39 -31.95
N THR A 26 -68.17 21.07 -33.04
CA THR A 26 -69.35 21.94 -33.04
C THR A 26 -70.23 21.76 -34.28
N ALA A 27 -71.14 20.78 -34.17
CA ALA A 27 -72.47 20.72 -34.79
C ALA A 27 -72.62 20.70 -36.33
N GLY A 28 -73.74 20.10 -36.78
CA GLY A 28 -74.32 20.36 -38.10
C GLY A 28 -74.44 19.13 -39.00
N GLY A 29 -75.68 18.81 -39.38
CA GLY A 29 -75.98 17.94 -40.52
C GLY A 29 -75.73 18.66 -41.87
N PRO A 30 -75.84 17.93 -42.99
CA PRO A 30 -75.21 18.30 -44.26
C PRO A 30 -76.09 19.11 -45.21
N ASP A 31 -75.48 19.76 -46.21
CA ASP A 31 -76.00 19.70 -47.58
C ASP A 31 -74.94 19.97 -48.67
N HIS A 32 -75.32 19.76 -49.93
CA HIS A 32 -74.46 19.77 -51.14
C HIS A 32 -74.00 21.17 -51.63
N SER A 33 -72.80 21.25 -52.23
CA SER A 33 -72.59 21.50 -53.69
C SER A 33 -71.23 22.14 -54.06
N THR A 34 -70.79 21.89 -55.30
CA THR A 34 -69.65 22.51 -56.01
C THR A 34 -70.16 23.06 -57.37
N PRO A 35 -69.42 23.88 -58.15
CA PRO A 35 -68.09 24.50 -57.94
C PRO A 35 -68.27 26.05 -57.76
N GLU A 36 -67.57 27.06 -58.33
CA GLU A 36 -66.45 27.21 -59.29
C GLU A 36 -65.84 28.65 -59.22
N ALA A 37 -64.81 28.92 -60.06
CA ALA A 37 -64.33 30.20 -60.58
C ALA A 37 -63.70 31.29 -59.66
N GLU A 38 -62.39 31.51 -59.85
CA GLU A 38 -61.69 32.79 -60.22
C GLU A 38 -61.96 34.13 -59.45
N LEU A 39 -61.00 35.06 -59.21
CA LEU A 39 -59.54 35.17 -59.49
C LEU A 39 -58.90 36.33 -58.66
N VAL A 40 -57.56 36.34 -58.51
CA VAL A 40 -56.64 37.47 -58.14
C VAL A 40 -56.81 38.23 -56.79
N ALA A 41 -55.97 37.84 -55.81
CA ALA A 41 -54.94 38.58 -55.02
C ALA A 41 -54.90 40.14 -54.91
N PRO A 42 -54.08 40.76 -54.01
CA PRO A 42 -53.20 40.21 -52.95
C PRO A 42 -53.38 40.82 -51.52
N GLY A 43 -52.75 40.23 -50.50
CA GLY A 43 -52.64 40.79 -49.14
C GLY A 43 -51.67 40.02 -48.23
N ASP A 44 -50.73 40.72 -47.57
CA ASP A 44 -49.44 40.15 -47.09
C ASP A 44 -49.47 39.36 -45.76
N SER A 45 -50.65 39.14 -45.16
CA SER A 45 -50.78 38.59 -43.79
C SER A 45 -50.16 37.21 -43.57
N ARG A 46 -49.93 36.43 -44.64
CA ARG A 46 -49.43 35.04 -44.54
C ARG A 46 -47.92 34.95 -44.31
N ALA A 47 -47.16 36.02 -44.56
CA ALA A 47 -45.73 36.07 -44.26
C ALA A 47 -45.47 36.30 -42.76
N GLU A 48 -46.13 37.30 -42.17
CA GLU A 48 -46.00 37.64 -40.76
C GLU A 48 -46.49 36.51 -39.85
N ILE A 49 -47.69 35.94 -40.11
CA ILE A 49 -48.19 34.79 -39.34
C ILE A 49 -47.24 33.58 -39.43
N ARG A 50 -46.50 33.41 -40.53
CA ARG A 50 -45.50 32.35 -40.68
C ARG A 50 -44.17 32.67 -40.00
N MET A 51 -43.80 33.95 -39.85
CA MET A 51 -42.70 34.39 -39.00
C MET A 51 -43.06 34.29 -37.51
N GLU A 52 -44.26 34.69 -37.09
CA GLU A 52 -44.74 34.51 -35.72
C GLU A 52 -44.84 33.03 -35.34
N LYS A 53 -45.41 32.17 -36.21
CA LYS A 53 -45.41 30.72 -35.95
C LYS A 53 -43.98 30.14 -35.93
N LYS A 54 -43.02 30.69 -36.68
CA LYS A 54 -41.59 30.33 -36.55
C LYS A 54 -40.96 30.84 -35.25
N MET A 55 -41.28 32.06 -34.81
CA MET A 55 -40.77 32.61 -33.54
C MET A 55 -41.38 31.89 -32.33
N ARG A 56 -42.67 31.54 -32.37
CA ARG A 56 -43.31 30.68 -31.35
C ARG A 56 -42.70 29.27 -31.36
N LYS A 57 -42.46 28.64 -32.53
CA LYS A 57 -41.65 27.40 -32.61
C LYS A 57 -40.17 27.57 -32.23
N SER A 58 -39.69 28.79 -31.99
CA SER A 58 -38.35 29.10 -31.47
C SER A 58 -38.35 29.47 -29.97
N TRP A 59 -39.52 29.53 -29.32
CA TRP A 59 -39.68 29.82 -27.89
C TRP A 59 -40.26 28.61 -27.17
N VAL A 60 -39.42 27.59 -27.01
CA VAL A 60 -39.60 26.64 -25.91
C VAL A 60 -39.33 27.43 -24.61
N PRO A 61 -40.24 27.46 -23.62
CA PRO A 61 -39.92 27.99 -22.30
C PRO A 61 -38.70 27.26 -21.75
N TRP A 62 -37.85 27.94 -20.96
CA TRP A 62 -36.75 27.27 -20.28
C TRP A 62 -37.32 26.15 -19.40
N LEU A 63 -37.18 24.88 -19.83
CA LEU A 63 -37.62 23.77 -19.00
C LEU A 63 -36.74 23.77 -17.76
N ASP A 64 -37.38 23.92 -16.61
CA ASP A 64 -36.70 23.79 -15.32
C ASP A 64 -36.10 22.38 -15.23
N HIS A 65 -34.91 22.29 -14.62
CA HIS A 65 -34.15 21.05 -14.43
C HIS A 65 -35.03 19.95 -13.80
N ALA A 66 -35.88 20.31 -12.83
CA ALA A 66 -36.84 19.39 -12.22
C ALA A 66 -37.91 18.86 -13.20
N THR A 67 -38.28 19.63 -14.23
CA THR A 67 -39.22 19.17 -15.26
C THR A 67 -38.57 18.24 -16.28
N VAL A 68 -37.31 18.51 -16.69
CA VAL A 68 -36.56 17.60 -17.58
C VAL A 68 -36.32 16.25 -16.91
N LEU A 69 -35.91 16.25 -15.63
CA LEU A 69 -35.70 15.04 -14.83
C LEU A 69 -36.97 14.19 -14.61
N HIS A 70 -38.16 14.73 -14.89
CA HIS A 70 -39.45 14.07 -14.67
C HIS A 70 -40.32 13.93 -15.93
N ALA A 71 -39.89 14.42 -17.10
CA ALA A 71 -40.58 14.30 -18.38
C ALA A 71 -40.40 12.92 -19.07
N GLY A 72 -40.28 11.86 -18.26
CA GLY A 72 -40.12 10.49 -18.74
C GLY A 72 -41.49 9.85 -18.95
N ASP A 73 -41.69 9.26 -20.13
CA ASP A 73 -42.95 8.65 -20.55
C ASP A 73 -42.72 7.35 -21.35
N TYR A 74 -43.79 6.58 -21.53
CA TYR A 74 -43.78 5.26 -22.19
C TYR A 74 -43.21 5.28 -23.62
N TYR A 75 -43.42 6.36 -24.39
CA TYR A 75 -43.00 6.45 -25.80
C TYR A 75 -41.48 6.27 -25.99
N LEU A 76 -40.67 6.64 -24.98
CA LEU A 76 -39.23 6.44 -24.95
C LEU A 76 -38.83 4.96 -25.09
N PHE A 77 -39.75 4.02 -24.82
CA PHE A 77 -39.52 2.58 -24.79
C PHE A 77 -40.24 1.82 -25.91
N GLU A 78 -40.75 2.52 -26.92
CA GLU A 78 -41.50 1.91 -28.03
C GLU A 78 -40.72 1.98 -29.35
N SER A 79 -39.92 3.02 -29.57
CA SER A 79 -39.15 3.19 -30.82
C SER A 79 -37.86 2.35 -30.93
N GLU A 80 -37.44 1.63 -29.87
CA GLU A 80 -36.16 0.88 -29.85
C GLU A 80 -36.28 -0.62 -30.16
N SER A 81 -37.49 -1.16 -30.40
CA SER A 81 -37.63 -2.54 -30.86
C SER A 81 -37.17 -2.72 -32.31
N GLU A 82 -37.37 -1.70 -33.15
CA GLU A 82 -37.08 -1.76 -34.59
C GLU A 82 -35.62 -1.34 -34.89
N ASP A 83 -35.12 -0.24 -34.30
CA ASP A 83 -33.78 0.34 -34.52
C ASP A 83 -32.56 -0.52 -34.04
N GLU A 84 -32.80 -1.74 -33.54
CA GLU A 84 -31.75 -2.66 -33.06
C GLU A 84 -31.68 -3.96 -33.90
N GLU A 85 -32.66 -4.26 -34.76
CA GLU A 85 -32.62 -5.47 -35.62
C GLU A 85 -31.58 -5.37 -36.75
N GLU A 86 -31.24 -4.16 -37.23
CA GLU A 86 -30.18 -3.96 -38.23
C GLU A 86 -28.75 -4.19 -37.69
N SER A 87 -28.55 -4.25 -36.36
CA SER A 87 -27.24 -4.68 -35.84
C SER A 87 -27.09 -6.19 -35.99
N GLN A 88 -26.42 -6.59 -37.09
CA GLN A 88 -26.08 -7.98 -37.44
C GLN A 88 -25.81 -8.83 -36.19
N PRO A 89 -26.45 -10.01 -36.04
CA PRO A 89 -26.04 -10.96 -35.02
C PRO A 89 -24.62 -11.41 -35.35
N GLU A 90 -23.64 -10.92 -34.61
CA GLU A 90 -22.24 -11.35 -34.74
C GLU A 90 -22.20 -12.86 -34.55
N GLU A 91 -21.96 -13.60 -35.65
CA GLU A 91 -22.13 -15.05 -35.69
C GLU A 91 -21.18 -15.70 -34.68
N GLN A 92 -21.69 -15.99 -33.48
CA GLN A 92 -20.95 -16.66 -32.42
C GLN A 92 -20.74 -18.13 -32.79
N LYS A 93 -19.77 -18.35 -33.69
CA LYS A 93 -19.23 -19.65 -34.06
C LYS A 93 -19.11 -20.49 -32.80
N PRO A 94 -19.78 -21.66 -32.72
CA PRO A 94 -19.97 -22.37 -31.47
C PRO A 94 -18.61 -22.57 -30.79
N PRO A 95 -18.43 -22.05 -29.56
CA PRO A 95 -17.10 -21.79 -29.02
C PRO A 95 -16.29 -23.08 -29.03
N LYS A 96 -15.16 -23.08 -29.74
CA LYS A 96 -14.26 -24.23 -29.86
C LYS A 96 -13.93 -24.72 -28.45
N LYS A 97 -14.57 -25.83 -28.04
CA LYS A 97 -14.61 -26.28 -26.65
C LYS A 97 -13.19 -26.29 -26.09
N THR A 98 -12.90 -25.38 -25.16
CA THR A 98 -11.53 -25.22 -24.66
C THR A 98 -11.09 -26.52 -23.99
N ALA A 99 -9.80 -26.86 -24.02
CA ALA A 99 -9.30 -28.09 -23.41
C ALA A 99 -9.75 -28.26 -21.94
N CYS A 100 -9.84 -27.16 -21.18
CA CYS A 100 -10.39 -27.13 -19.82
C CYS A 100 -11.91 -27.39 -19.75
N GLN A 101 -12.69 -26.95 -20.74
CA GLN A 101 -14.14 -27.15 -20.82
C GLN A 101 -14.49 -28.58 -21.25
N LEU A 102 -13.70 -29.17 -22.17
CA LEU A 102 -13.72 -30.61 -22.46
C LEU A 102 -13.26 -31.43 -21.25
N ALA A 103 -12.18 -31.03 -20.57
CA ALA A 103 -11.72 -31.67 -19.34
C ALA A 103 -12.82 -31.68 -18.27
N TYR A 104 -13.47 -30.54 -18.00
CA TYR A 104 -14.61 -30.46 -17.10
C TYR A 104 -15.78 -31.33 -17.57
N GLN A 105 -16.13 -31.35 -18.86
CA GLN A 105 -17.17 -32.23 -19.38
C GLN A 105 -16.82 -33.73 -19.18
N SER A 106 -15.54 -34.11 -19.32
CA SER A 106 -15.00 -35.47 -19.08
C SER A 106 -14.76 -35.83 -17.61
N TRP A 107 -14.76 -34.84 -16.71
CA TRP A 107 -14.63 -35.00 -15.25
C TRP A 107 -16.01 -35.02 -14.56
N VAL A 108 -17.02 -34.45 -15.23
CA VAL A 108 -18.42 -34.48 -14.81
C VAL A 108 -19.16 -35.72 -15.33
N SER A 109 -18.75 -36.28 -16.48
CA SER A 109 -18.94 -37.72 -16.71
C SER A 109 -17.99 -38.52 -15.81
N SER A 110 -18.32 -39.78 -15.52
CA SER A 110 -17.54 -40.57 -14.55
C SER A 110 -16.10 -40.76 -15.03
N VAL A 111 -15.12 -40.58 -14.13
CA VAL A 111 -13.71 -40.88 -14.40
C VAL A 111 -13.54 -42.33 -14.91
N LYS A 112 -14.40 -43.25 -14.43
CA LYS A 112 -14.44 -44.66 -14.84
C LYS A 112 -14.95 -44.88 -16.27
N THR A 113 -15.74 -43.95 -16.83
CA THR A 113 -16.14 -43.97 -18.26
C THR A 113 -15.09 -43.29 -19.14
N ALA A 114 -14.53 -42.15 -18.73
CA ALA A 114 -13.49 -41.45 -19.49
C ALA A 114 -12.20 -42.30 -19.65
N LEU A 115 -11.85 -43.11 -18.64
CA LEU A 115 -10.75 -44.07 -18.75
C LEU A 115 -11.02 -45.19 -19.79
N ARG A 116 -12.23 -45.76 -19.80
CA ARG A 116 -12.62 -46.77 -20.80
C ARG A 116 -12.62 -46.21 -22.22
N GLU A 117 -13.15 -45.00 -22.40
CA GLU A 117 -13.21 -44.30 -23.68
C GLU A 117 -11.80 -43.94 -24.20
N ARG A 118 -10.89 -43.56 -23.30
CA ARG A 118 -9.47 -43.36 -23.63
C ARG A 118 -8.76 -44.68 -23.96
N GLN A 119 -9.08 -45.77 -23.28
CA GLN A 119 -8.56 -47.11 -23.60
C GLN A 119 -9.10 -47.66 -24.92
N SER A 120 -10.38 -47.45 -25.26
CA SER A 120 -10.93 -47.86 -26.56
C SER A 120 -10.36 -47.01 -27.70
N LEU A 121 -10.19 -45.69 -27.52
CA LEU A 121 -9.45 -44.84 -28.46
C LEU A 121 -8.00 -45.28 -28.62
N GLN A 122 -7.29 -45.65 -27.55
CA GLN A 122 -5.92 -46.19 -27.67
C GLN A 122 -5.87 -47.56 -28.34
N ARG A 123 -6.89 -48.42 -28.16
CA ARG A 123 -7.02 -49.69 -28.91
C ARG A 123 -7.27 -49.42 -30.40
N HIS A 124 -8.22 -48.56 -30.76
CA HIS A 124 -8.48 -48.16 -32.15
C HIS A 124 -7.29 -47.45 -32.84
N LEU A 125 -6.52 -46.65 -32.09
CA LEU A 125 -5.30 -46.01 -32.60
C LEU A 125 -4.13 -47.00 -32.73
N ARG A 126 -4.12 -48.11 -31.98
CA ARG A 126 -3.15 -49.20 -32.16
C ARG A 126 -3.50 -50.06 -33.37
N THR A 127 -4.77 -50.47 -33.53
CA THR A 127 -5.17 -51.24 -34.73
C THR A 127 -4.96 -50.43 -36.01
N LYS A 128 -5.40 -49.16 -36.06
CA LYS A 128 -5.11 -48.26 -37.20
C LYS A 128 -3.62 -47.97 -37.46
N LYS A 129 -2.72 -48.32 -36.54
CA LYS A 129 -1.28 -48.25 -36.77
C LYS A 129 -0.72 -49.58 -37.27
N GLN A 130 -1.14 -50.70 -36.70
CA GLN A 130 -0.75 -52.05 -37.18
C GLN A 130 -1.27 -52.33 -38.61
N GLU A 131 -2.48 -51.88 -38.96
CA GLU A 131 -3.01 -51.95 -40.33
C GLU A 131 -2.18 -51.16 -41.35
N LYS A 132 -1.35 -50.19 -40.91
CA LYS A 132 -0.62 -49.28 -41.80
C LYS A 132 0.84 -49.68 -42.03
N ASP A 133 1.41 -50.49 -41.14
CA ASP A 133 2.81 -50.94 -41.21
C ASP A 133 2.94 -52.37 -41.79
N SER A 134 1.83 -53.13 -41.93
CA SER A 134 1.83 -54.54 -42.33
C SER A 134 1.82 -54.78 -43.85
N HIS A 135 2.90 -54.40 -44.54
CA HIS A 135 3.09 -54.76 -45.95
C HIS A 135 4.55 -55.03 -46.40
N LYS A 136 5.31 -55.80 -45.61
CA LYS A 136 6.46 -56.63 -46.09
C LYS A 136 7.03 -57.54 -45.00
N GLY A 137 7.29 -58.81 -45.36
CA GLY A 137 8.05 -59.77 -44.55
C GLY A 137 7.24 -60.44 -43.42
N GLY A 138 7.60 -61.68 -43.09
CA GLY A 138 6.97 -62.45 -42.00
C GLY A 138 7.76 -63.70 -41.66
N GLY A 139 7.28 -64.46 -40.67
CA GLY A 139 7.83 -65.75 -40.22
C GLY A 139 7.95 -65.85 -38.70
N ASN A 140 7.15 -66.75 -38.11
CA ASN A 140 7.25 -67.47 -36.82
C ASN A 140 7.66 -66.73 -35.51
N SER A 141 7.21 -67.14 -34.32
CA SER A 141 6.35 -68.29 -33.94
C SER A 141 5.64 -68.08 -32.60
N ASP A 142 4.41 -68.60 -32.54
CA ASP A 142 3.77 -69.38 -31.48
C ASP A 142 3.52 -68.81 -30.06
N GLU A 143 2.24 -68.92 -29.66
CA GLU A 143 1.67 -69.32 -28.34
C GLU A 143 2.05 -68.52 -27.07
N SER A 144 1.14 -68.22 -26.14
CA SER A 144 -0.06 -68.97 -25.70
C SER A 144 -1.17 -68.08 -25.11
N GLU A 145 -2.35 -68.66 -24.86
CA GLU A 145 -3.57 -67.98 -24.34
C GLU A 145 -3.80 -68.18 -22.82
N ASP A 146 -4.67 -67.32 -22.27
CA ASP A 146 -5.50 -67.41 -21.05
C ASP A 146 -5.07 -68.25 -19.82
N SER A 147 -5.03 -67.58 -18.65
CA SER A 147 -5.23 -68.19 -17.30
C SER A 147 -5.61 -67.13 -16.25
N ASP A 148 -6.54 -66.23 -16.57
CA ASP A 148 -6.84 -65.04 -15.75
C ASP A 148 -8.01 -65.27 -14.76
N LEU A 149 -7.84 -66.21 -13.80
CA LEU A 149 -8.87 -66.52 -12.79
C LEU A 149 -8.38 -67.13 -11.45
N GLN A 150 -7.59 -66.40 -10.65
CA GLN A 150 -7.65 -66.35 -9.17
C GLN A 150 -6.46 -65.59 -8.55
N GLU A 151 -6.72 -64.54 -7.77
CA GLU A 151 -6.26 -64.34 -6.37
C GLU A 151 -6.58 -62.92 -5.83
N GLU A 152 -7.81 -62.69 -5.37
CA GLU A 152 -8.04 -61.63 -4.38
C GLU A 152 -7.57 -62.13 -2.99
N LYS A 153 -6.36 -61.72 -2.56
CA LYS A 153 -6.01 -61.23 -1.20
C LYS A 153 -4.51 -61.34 -0.87
N GLN A 154 -3.72 -60.31 -1.21
CA GLN A 154 -2.59 -59.86 -0.39
C GLN A 154 -2.11 -58.45 -0.79
N SER A 155 -1.22 -57.85 0.02
CA SER A 155 -0.56 -56.54 -0.24
C SER A 155 -1.42 -55.27 -0.27
N VAL A 156 -2.23 -55.04 0.78
CA VAL A 156 -2.82 -53.71 1.07
C VAL A 156 -1.73 -52.62 1.23
N HIS A 157 -0.52 -53.01 1.65
CA HIS A 157 0.61 -52.10 1.85
C HIS A 157 1.27 -51.64 0.54
N GLY A 158 1.44 -52.56 -0.43
CA GLY A 158 2.03 -52.25 -1.74
C GLY A 158 1.20 -51.26 -2.55
N GLU A 159 -0.14 -51.40 -2.49
CA GLU A 159 -1.06 -50.42 -3.08
C GLU A 159 -0.83 -49.00 -2.54
N MET A 160 -0.59 -48.84 -1.24
CA MET A 160 -0.38 -47.51 -0.66
C MET A 160 0.93 -46.88 -1.14
N VAL A 161 2.00 -47.66 -1.22
CA VAL A 161 3.29 -47.22 -1.77
C VAL A 161 3.16 -46.86 -3.26
N GLN A 162 2.47 -47.67 -4.07
CA GLN A 162 2.20 -47.36 -5.48
C GLN A 162 1.35 -46.09 -5.64
N ARG A 163 0.31 -45.90 -4.82
CA ARG A 163 -0.51 -44.67 -4.82
C ARG A 163 0.32 -43.44 -4.43
N ILE A 164 1.22 -43.55 -3.45
CA ILE A 164 2.17 -42.49 -3.06
C ILE A 164 3.14 -42.18 -4.21
N LEU A 165 3.69 -43.21 -4.87
CA LEU A 165 4.61 -43.04 -6.00
C LEU A 165 3.92 -42.42 -7.22
N HIS A 166 2.67 -42.80 -7.52
CA HIS A 166 1.84 -42.14 -8.53
C HIS A 166 1.50 -40.69 -8.16
N LEU A 167 1.20 -40.39 -6.89
CA LEU A 167 1.00 -39.02 -6.41
C LEU A 167 2.29 -38.19 -6.54
N LEU A 168 3.45 -38.76 -6.22
CA LEU A 168 4.76 -38.11 -6.34
C LEU A 168 5.10 -37.84 -7.81
N HIS A 169 4.91 -38.81 -8.71
CA HIS A 169 5.09 -38.62 -10.16
C HIS A 169 4.12 -37.59 -10.74
N PHE A 170 2.87 -37.54 -10.27
CA PHE A 170 1.89 -36.55 -10.68
C PHE A 170 2.24 -35.14 -10.18
N LEU A 171 2.65 -35.01 -8.92
CA LEU A 171 3.11 -33.75 -8.33
C LEU A 171 4.39 -33.25 -9.02
N TRP A 172 5.34 -34.13 -9.31
CA TRP A 172 6.54 -33.82 -10.11
C TRP A 172 6.17 -33.35 -11.52
N ALA A 173 5.23 -34.02 -12.19
CA ALA A 173 4.73 -33.59 -13.49
C ALA A 173 4.05 -32.21 -13.44
N ILE A 174 3.33 -31.87 -12.36
CA ILE A 174 2.78 -30.52 -12.13
C ILE A 174 3.90 -29.50 -11.94
N VAL A 175 4.91 -29.79 -11.11
CA VAL A 175 6.07 -28.90 -10.89
C VAL A 175 6.80 -28.63 -12.20
N LEU A 176 7.08 -29.67 -13.00
CA LEU A 176 7.69 -29.52 -14.32
C LEU A 176 6.82 -28.69 -15.28
N ALA A 177 5.51 -28.91 -15.30
CA ALA A 177 4.59 -28.12 -16.13
C ALA A 177 4.50 -26.65 -15.69
N MET A 178 4.61 -26.36 -14.39
CA MET A 178 4.71 -24.99 -13.88
C MET A 178 6.04 -24.33 -14.27
N VAL A 179 7.17 -25.06 -14.24
CA VAL A 179 8.48 -24.57 -14.69
C VAL A 179 8.48 -24.24 -16.19
N ASP A 180 7.90 -25.10 -17.03
CA ASP A 180 7.79 -24.83 -18.46
C ASP A 180 6.81 -23.68 -18.76
N GLY A 181 5.69 -23.62 -18.04
CA GLY A 181 4.72 -22.50 -18.12
C GLY A 181 5.32 -21.16 -17.72
N LEU A 182 6.10 -21.13 -16.63
CA LEU A 182 6.86 -19.95 -16.19
C LEU A 182 7.92 -19.57 -17.23
N THR A 183 8.66 -20.55 -17.78
CA THR A 183 9.67 -20.31 -18.83
C THR A 183 9.03 -19.73 -20.09
N LEU A 184 7.86 -20.23 -20.50
CA LEU A 184 7.09 -19.67 -21.62
C LEU A 184 6.61 -18.24 -21.33
N TRP A 185 6.09 -17.98 -20.14
CA TRP A 185 5.62 -16.65 -19.72
C TRP A 185 6.75 -15.62 -19.69
N LEU A 186 7.93 -15.96 -19.15
CA LEU A 186 9.12 -15.12 -19.18
C LEU A 186 9.60 -14.84 -20.62
N ASN A 187 9.52 -15.82 -21.52
CA ASN A 187 9.82 -15.63 -22.94
C ASN A 187 8.78 -14.74 -23.66
N LEU A 188 7.52 -14.73 -23.22
CA LEU A 188 6.48 -13.84 -23.75
C LEU A 188 6.67 -12.39 -23.28
N LEU A 189 6.97 -12.18 -21.99
CA LEU A 189 7.31 -10.85 -21.46
C LEU A 189 8.52 -10.24 -22.17
N THR A 190 9.54 -11.06 -22.45
CA THR A 190 10.80 -10.61 -23.08
C THR A 190 10.80 -10.67 -24.60
N LYS A 191 9.66 -11.02 -25.25
CA LYS A 191 9.55 -11.31 -26.69
C LYS A 191 10.26 -10.29 -27.57
N GLN A 192 9.97 -8.99 -27.38
CA GLN A 192 10.54 -7.90 -28.19
C GLN A 192 12.08 -7.77 -28.04
N TYR A 193 12.62 -7.98 -26.84
CA TYR A 193 14.06 -7.99 -26.60
C TYR A 193 14.72 -9.23 -27.22
N ARG A 194 14.06 -10.39 -27.11
CA ARG A 194 14.54 -11.65 -27.69
C ARG A 194 14.57 -11.60 -29.23
N GLU A 195 13.53 -11.08 -29.86
CA GLU A 195 13.45 -10.97 -31.33
C GLU A 195 14.49 -9.99 -31.87
N THR A 196 14.63 -8.82 -31.25
CA THR A 196 15.67 -7.86 -31.63
C THR A 196 17.09 -8.40 -31.40
N SER A 197 17.35 -9.14 -30.33
CA SER A 197 18.67 -9.76 -30.09
C SER A 197 18.98 -10.90 -31.07
N VAL A 198 17.97 -11.64 -31.54
CA VAL A 198 18.12 -12.69 -32.55
C VAL A 198 18.42 -12.10 -33.94
N VAL A 199 17.72 -11.03 -34.35
CA VAL A 199 18.03 -10.31 -35.60
C VAL A 199 19.45 -9.76 -35.57
N LEU A 200 19.84 -9.07 -34.49
CA LEU A 200 21.20 -8.56 -34.31
C LEU A 200 22.26 -9.67 -34.25
N CYS A 201 21.93 -10.87 -33.79
CA CYS A 201 22.84 -12.02 -33.82
C CYS A 201 23.08 -12.49 -35.26
N ASN A 202 22.02 -12.59 -36.08
CA ASN A 202 22.12 -12.94 -37.50
C ASN A 202 22.93 -11.88 -38.29
N GLU A 203 22.65 -10.59 -38.10
CA GLU A 203 23.41 -9.50 -38.73
C GLU A 203 24.88 -9.50 -38.31
N ARG A 204 25.16 -9.75 -37.02
CA ARG A 204 26.53 -9.87 -36.49
C ARG A 204 27.27 -11.06 -37.12
N TYR A 205 26.63 -12.22 -37.26
CA TYR A 205 27.21 -13.39 -37.91
C TYR A 205 27.61 -13.08 -39.37
N TYR A 206 26.68 -12.54 -40.16
CA TYR A 206 26.93 -12.12 -41.54
C TYR A 206 28.07 -11.09 -41.63
N THR A 207 28.12 -10.14 -40.68
CA THR A 207 29.19 -9.12 -40.60
C THR A 207 30.56 -9.73 -40.27
N ILE A 208 30.63 -10.69 -39.34
CA ILE A 208 31.88 -11.39 -38.99
C ILE A 208 32.39 -12.19 -40.21
N HIS A 209 31.51 -12.97 -40.85
CA HIS A 209 31.88 -13.76 -42.03
C HIS A 209 32.37 -12.87 -43.18
N LYS A 210 31.71 -11.73 -43.41
CA LYS A 210 32.15 -10.73 -44.40
C LYS A 210 33.51 -10.10 -44.05
N ILE A 211 33.80 -9.84 -42.78
CA ILE A 211 35.11 -9.34 -42.33
C ILE A 211 36.20 -10.40 -42.51
N GLN A 212 35.88 -11.69 -42.29
CA GLN A 212 36.81 -12.80 -42.53
C GLN A 212 37.11 -12.97 -44.03
N GLN A 213 36.10 -12.95 -44.90
CA GLN A 213 36.28 -13.00 -46.35
C GLN A 213 37.12 -11.83 -46.89
N VAL A 214 36.97 -10.63 -46.33
CA VAL A 214 37.78 -9.44 -46.69
C VAL A 214 39.21 -9.46 -46.11
N ARG A 215 39.51 -10.38 -45.18
CA ARG A 215 40.85 -10.54 -44.56
C ARG A 215 41.65 -11.74 -45.06
N ALA A 216 41.09 -12.60 -45.90
CA ALA A 216 41.83 -13.69 -46.53
C ALA A 216 42.74 -13.15 -47.66
N PRO A 217 44.07 -13.42 -47.64
CA PRO A 217 44.95 -13.01 -48.73
C PRO A 217 44.74 -13.87 -49.98
N GLN A 218 44.80 -13.26 -51.16
CA GLN A 218 44.76 -13.99 -52.43
C GLN A 218 46.10 -14.72 -52.67
N GLN A 219 46.05 -16.05 -52.73
CA GLN A 219 47.09 -16.90 -53.32
C GLN A 219 46.43 -18.05 -54.10
N GLY A 220 46.92 -18.31 -55.32
CA GLY A 220 46.52 -19.47 -56.13
C GLY A 220 45.32 -19.26 -57.06
N SER A 221 45.58 -19.24 -58.37
CA SER A 221 44.61 -19.58 -59.41
C SER A 221 44.36 -21.11 -59.41
N THR A 222 43.31 -21.69 -60.00
CA THR A 222 42.50 -21.27 -61.18
C THR A 222 41.15 -22.03 -61.19
N SER A 223 40.22 -21.64 -62.09
CA SER A 223 39.03 -22.39 -62.55
C SER A 223 37.73 -22.30 -61.72
N GLY A 224 36.65 -21.83 -62.36
CA GLY A 224 35.51 -22.75 -62.56
C GLY A 224 34.19 -22.58 -61.82
N ALA A 225 33.75 -21.39 -61.35
CA ALA A 225 32.34 -21.20 -60.96
C ALA A 225 31.85 -19.74 -61.07
N ASN A 226 30.65 -19.53 -61.62
CA ASN A 226 29.95 -18.24 -61.57
C ASN A 226 29.16 -18.11 -60.26
N PRO A 227 29.34 -17.05 -59.45
CA PRO A 227 28.41 -16.73 -58.36
C PRO A 227 27.10 -16.15 -58.92
N PRO A 228 25.92 -16.52 -58.40
CA PRO A 228 24.66 -15.92 -58.82
C PRO A 228 24.54 -14.46 -58.38
N SER A 229 23.74 -13.68 -59.13
CA SER A 229 23.56 -12.24 -58.94
C SER A 229 23.01 -11.88 -57.56
N SER A 230 23.80 -11.18 -56.75
CA SER A 230 23.35 -10.65 -55.45
C SER A 230 22.37 -9.49 -55.64
N HIS A 231 21.09 -9.72 -55.27
CA HIS A 231 20.17 -8.61 -55.05
C HIS A 231 20.70 -7.71 -53.93
N ARG A 232 20.57 -6.39 -54.10
CA ARG A 232 21.22 -5.36 -53.29
C ARG A 232 20.21 -4.68 -52.36
N PRO A 233 20.18 -4.96 -51.04
CA PRO A 233 19.39 -4.19 -50.08
C PRO A 233 20.05 -2.83 -49.88
N GLY A 234 19.51 -1.79 -50.53
CA GLY A 234 20.10 -0.46 -50.53
C GLY A 234 19.80 0.34 -49.25
N SER A 235 20.64 0.21 -48.22
CA SER A 235 20.63 1.08 -47.03
C SER A 235 21.26 2.45 -47.32
N ALA A 236 20.57 3.26 -48.13
CA ALA A 236 21.02 4.59 -48.51
C ALA A 236 20.91 5.60 -47.34
N LEU A 237 22.05 6.19 -46.97
CA LEU A 237 22.13 7.41 -46.16
C LEU A 237 21.48 8.59 -46.92
N PRO A 238 20.87 9.57 -46.22
CA PRO A 238 20.25 10.72 -46.87
C PRO A 238 21.27 11.81 -47.21
N GLY A 239 21.34 12.24 -48.48
CA GLY A 239 21.92 13.54 -48.84
C GLY A 239 22.70 13.64 -50.15
N SER A 240 22.01 13.72 -51.29
CA SER A 240 22.43 14.51 -52.48
C SER A 240 21.41 14.36 -53.62
N VAL A 241 21.19 15.43 -54.40
CA VAL A 241 20.40 15.45 -55.65
C VAL A 241 21.28 16.05 -56.74
N PRO A 242 21.35 15.43 -57.93
CA PRO A 242 21.12 16.20 -59.16
C PRO A 242 20.02 15.60 -60.07
N HIS A 243 19.61 16.37 -61.08
CA HIS A 243 18.69 15.97 -62.18
C HIS A 243 19.38 14.94 -63.14
N GLN A 244 18.75 14.24 -64.11
CA GLN A 244 17.82 14.73 -65.15
C GLN A 244 17.38 13.58 -66.13
N ARG A 245 16.29 13.81 -66.90
CA ARG A 245 15.95 13.30 -68.27
C ARG A 245 15.49 11.83 -68.56
N SER A 246 14.25 11.76 -69.09
CA SER A 246 13.72 10.99 -70.28
C SER A 246 13.91 9.45 -70.46
N GLN A 247 12.77 8.72 -70.46
CA GLN A 247 12.11 7.98 -71.60
C GLN A 247 12.94 7.22 -72.68
N PRO A 248 12.37 6.24 -73.44
CA PRO A 248 11.42 5.13 -73.10
C PRO A 248 11.65 3.79 -73.92
N MET A 249 10.71 2.82 -73.79
CA MET A 249 10.19 1.90 -74.85
C MET A 249 10.90 0.56 -75.24
N GLY A 250 10.08 -0.49 -75.52
CA GLY A 250 10.37 -1.75 -76.27
C GLY A 250 10.22 -3.05 -75.43
N THR A 251 9.32 -4.04 -75.65
CA THR A 251 8.99 -4.97 -76.79
C THR A 251 10.17 -5.86 -77.24
N LYS A 252 10.10 -7.20 -77.41
CA LYS A 252 9.05 -8.28 -77.48
C LYS A 252 9.67 -9.60 -76.91
N LEU A 253 8.98 -10.62 -76.34
CA LEU A 253 7.89 -11.53 -76.76
C LEU A 253 8.40 -12.83 -77.45
N ALA A 254 7.81 -13.99 -77.10
CA ALA A 254 8.11 -15.40 -77.50
C ALA A 254 9.24 -16.09 -76.70
N GLU A 255 9.26 -17.41 -76.44
CA GLU A 255 8.38 -18.52 -76.91
C GLU A 255 8.25 -19.68 -75.89
N GLN A 256 7.29 -20.61 -76.09
CA GLN A 256 7.07 -21.86 -75.34
C GLN A 256 6.94 -23.04 -76.33
N PRO A 257 7.43 -24.26 -76.01
CA PRO A 257 6.56 -25.29 -75.38
C PRO A 257 7.32 -26.25 -74.41
N ALA A 258 6.76 -27.25 -73.74
CA ALA A 258 5.45 -27.54 -73.09
C ALA A 258 5.35 -29.08 -72.92
N ALA A 259 5.09 -29.60 -71.71
CA ALA A 259 4.70 -30.99 -71.48
C ALA A 259 3.93 -31.14 -70.15
N ARG A 260 3.08 -32.17 -70.04
CA ARG A 260 2.14 -32.51 -68.95
C ARG A 260 2.21 -34.04 -68.70
N PRO A 261 1.61 -34.68 -67.64
CA PRO A 261 0.20 -34.52 -67.25
C PRO A 261 -0.20 -34.75 -65.76
N THR A 262 -1.50 -34.58 -65.44
CA THR A 262 -2.33 -35.18 -64.35
C THR A 262 -1.88 -35.07 -62.87
N GLY A 263 -2.73 -34.82 -61.85
CA GLY A 263 -4.20 -34.92 -61.72
C GLY A 263 -4.57 -36.09 -60.79
N SER A 264 -5.50 -36.04 -59.82
CA SER A 264 -6.54 -35.07 -59.38
C SER A 264 -6.63 -35.13 -57.81
N SER A 265 -7.10 -34.20 -56.97
CA SER A 265 -8.22 -33.23 -56.86
C SER A 265 -9.20 -33.60 -55.71
N ARG A 266 -9.60 -32.61 -54.89
CA ARG A 266 -10.94 -32.47 -54.27
C ARG A 266 -11.11 -31.14 -53.53
N SER A 267 -11.78 -30.17 -54.18
CA SER A 267 -12.56 -29.07 -53.58
C SER A 267 -14.01 -29.56 -53.35
N PRO A 268 -14.95 -28.79 -52.73
CA PRO A 268 -15.48 -27.47 -53.14
C PRO A 268 -15.29 -26.37 -52.04
N GLU A 269 -15.42 -25.05 -52.21
CA GLU A 269 -16.31 -24.14 -52.99
C GLU A 269 -17.73 -23.92 -52.39
N LEU A 270 -18.36 -22.72 -52.45
CA LEU A 270 -17.88 -21.31 -52.55
C LEU A 270 -19.05 -20.32 -52.26
N GLY A 271 -18.72 -19.06 -51.91
CA GLY A 271 -19.53 -17.85 -52.16
C GLY A 271 -20.63 -17.46 -51.16
N ASP A 272 -21.22 -16.25 -51.20
CA ASP A 272 -20.79 -14.89 -51.63
C ASP A 272 -21.99 -13.91 -51.34
N SER A 273 -21.96 -12.56 -51.38
CA SER A 273 -20.94 -11.50 -51.63
C SER A 273 -21.45 -10.16 -51.05
N SER A 274 -20.62 -9.11 -50.91
CA SER A 274 -21.07 -7.69 -50.82
C SER A 274 -19.95 -6.64 -50.95
N MET A 275 -20.33 -5.43 -51.42
CA MET A 275 -19.54 -4.19 -51.58
C MET A 275 -19.30 -3.45 -50.25
N GLU A 276 -18.49 -2.39 -50.11
CA GLU A 276 -17.56 -1.69 -51.04
C GLU A 276 -16.20 -1.39 -50.32
N LEU A 277 -15.32 -0.39 -50.54
CA LEU A 277 -15.32 0.91 -51.25
C LEU A 277 -13.93 1.16 -51.89
N LEU A 278 -13.86 1.86 -53.03
CA LEU A 278 -12.59 2.27 -53.63
C LEU A 278 -11.82 3.30 -52.79
N SER A 279 -10.51 3.09 -52.60
CA SER A 279 -9.58 4.13 -52.12
C SER A 279 -8.30 4.18 -52.97
N VAL A 280 -7.86 5.40 -53.28
CA VAL A 280 -6.81 5.68 -54.26
C VAL A 280 -5.42 5.30 -53.70
N PRO A 281 -4.54 4.64 -54.49
CA PRO A 281 -3.16 4.33 -54.08
C PRO A 281 -2.29 5.59 -54.00
N SER A 282 -2.40 6.31 -52.88
CA SER A 282 -1.59 7.50 -52.62
C SER A 282 -0.17 7.12 -52.16
N LYS A 283 0.83 7.66 -52.87
CA LYS A 283 2.27 7.78 -52.58
C LYS A 283 2.84 6.88 -51.48
N GLN A 284 3.72 5.94 -51.86
CA GLN A 284 4.47 5.06 -50.94
C GLN A 284 5.31 5.84 -49.90
N GLN A 285 4.75 6.00 -48.71
CA GLN A 285 5.47 6.40 -47.51
C GLN A 285 6.39 5.25 -47.06
N ARG A 286 7.67 5.52 -46.77
CA ARG A 286 8.62 4.48 -46.31
C ARG A 286 8.21 3.94 -44.93
N ARG A 287 7.62 2.74 -44.88
CA ARG A 287 7.31 2.01 -43.64
C ARG A 287 8.57 1.39 -43.03
N CYS A 288 8.91 1.75 -41.79
CA CYS A 288 9.94 1.05 -41.03
C CYS A 288 9.44 -0.35 -40.65
N ARG A 289 10.25 -1.38 -40.91
CA ARG A 289 9.95 -2.78 -40.55
C ARG A 289 10.27 -3.05 -39.09
N THR A 290 9.46 -3.88 -38.45
CA THR A 290 9.66 -4.42 -37.11
C THR A 290 10.61 -5.62 -37.13
N ALA A 291 11.20 -5.96 -35.97
CA ALA A 291 12.10 -7.12 -35.87
C ALA A 291 11.39 -8.45 -36.16
N SER A 292 10.09 -8.57 -35.89
CA SER A 292 9.26 -9.70 -36.30
C SER A 292 9.08 -9.76 -37.82
N GLU A 293 8.67 -8.65 -38.45
CA GLU A 293 8.57 -8.58 -39.93
C GLU A 293 9.92 -8.90 -40.61
N LEU A 294 11.06 -8.60 -39.98
CA LEU A 294 12.40 -8.95 -40.50
C LEU A 294 12.82 -10.41 -40.26
N LEU A 295 12.20 -11.12 -39.31
CA LEU A 295 12.39 -12.56 -39.15
C LEU A 295 11.51 -13.33 -40.13
N ASP A 296 10.26 -12.88 -40.32
CA ASP A 296 9.32 -13.51 -41.26
C ASP A 296 9.77 -13.33 -42.74
N ASP A 297 10.35 -12.18 -43.10
CA ASP A 297 10.95 -11.92 -44.42
C ASP A 297 12.36 -12.55 -44.63
N SER A 298 12.91 -13.31 -43.67
CA SER A 298 14.31 -13.78 -43.73
C SER A 298 14.53 -15.00 -44.64
N VAL A 299 14.51 -14.80 -45.96
CA VAL A 299 14.71 -15.81 -47.03
C VAL A 299 16.16 -16.35 -47.12
N SER A 300 16.84 -16.53 -45.99
CA SER A 300 18.16 -17.18 -45.90
C SER A 300 18.40 -17.75 -44.50
N SER A 301 17.96 -18.99 -44.28
CA SER A 301 18.33 -19.77 -43.09
C SER A 301 19.82 -20.14 -43.14
N ILE A 302 20.58 -19.58 -42.19
CA ILE A 302 21.99 -19.95 -42.00
C ILE A 302 22.02 -21.20 -41.13
N GLN A 303 22.41 -22.34 -41.70
CA GLN A 303 22.30 -23.66 -41.06
C GLN A 303 22.95 -23.70 -39.66
N GLU A 304 24.17 -23.19 -39.49
CA GLU A 304 24.85 -23.13 -38.18
C GLU A 304 24.07 -22.35 -37.10
N LEU A 305 23.36 -21.28 -37.51
CA LEU A 305 22.49 -20.50 -36.63
C LEU A 305 21.19 -21.25 -36.30
N GLU A 306 20.73 -22.15 -37.15
CA GLU A 306 19.57 -23.00 -36.91
C GLU A 306 19.92 -24.21 -36.02
N GLU A 307 21.05 -24.86 -36.28
CA GLU A 307 21.62 -25.93 -35.44
C GLU A 307 21.93 -25.45 -34.02
N SER A 308 22.55 -24.27 -33.86
CA SER A 308 22.76 -23.69 -32.52
C SER A 308 21.45 -23.35 -31.80
N ARG A 309 20.41 -22.88 -32.51
CA ARG A 309 19.07 -22.68 -31.93
C ARG A 309 18.44 -24.02 -31.53
N ALA A 310 18.60 -25.07 -32.32
CA ALA A 310 18.13 -26.42 -32.00
C ALA A 310 18.84 -26.97 -30.75
N PHE A 311 20.16 -26.78 -30.64
CA PHE A 311 20.95 -27.13 -29.46
C PHE A 311 20.45 -26.40 -28.19
N PHE A 312 20.20 -25.08 -28.25
CA PHE A 312 19.60 -24.34 -27.13
C PHE A 312 18.17 -24.82 -26.81
N GLN A 313 17.39 -25.24 -27.81
CA GLN A 313 16.07 -25.87 -27.64
C GLN A 313 16.13 -27.34 -27.17
N GLY A 314 17.32 -27.95 -27.14
CA GLY A 314 17.56 -29.28 -26.57
C GLY A 314 17.83 -29.26 -25.06
N GLN A 315 18.30 -28.14 -24.50
CA GLN A 315 18.84 -28.04 -23.13
C GLN A 315 17.87 -28.43 -21.99
N ASN A 316 18.43 -28.71 -20.81
CA ASN A 316 17.64 -29.01 -19.60
C ASN A 316 16.67 -27.87 -19.23
N ARG A 317 15.47 -28.21 -18.74
CA ARG A 317 14.39 -27.24 -18.43
C ARG A 317 14.84 -26.12 -17.49
N LEU A 318 15.62 -26.45 -16.45
CA LEU A 318 16.21 -25.46 -15.54
C LEU A 318 17.17 -24.48 -16.24
N LEU A 319 17.96 -24.94 -17.21
CA LEU A 319 18.86 -24.07 -17.97
C LEU A 319 18.07 -23.14 -18.92
N ARG A 320 16.95 -23.61 -19.48
CA ARG A 320 16.01 -22.76 -20.25
C ARG A 320 15.38 -21.68 -19.35
N LEU A 321 15.00 -22.04 -18.12
CA LEU A 321 14.47 -21.09 -17.14
C LEU A 321 15.52 -20.03 -16.77
N LEU A 322 16.76 -20.44 -16.47
CA LEU A 322 17.88 -19.52 -16.18
C LEU A 322 18.17 -18.59 -17.38
N PHE A 323 18.14 -19.10 -18.61
CA PHE A 323 18.30 -18.27 -19.80
C PHE A 323 17.13 -17.29 -19.99
N ALA A 324 15.89 -17.69 -19.68
CA ALA A 324 14.74 -16.79 -19.68
C ALA A 324 14.84 -15.70 -18.59
N MET A 325 15.32 -16.05 -17.39
CA MET A 325 15.60 -15.09 -16.31
C MET A 325 16.71 -14.09 -16.69
N TYR A 326 17.80 -14.56 -17.33
CA TYR A 326 18.85 -13.67 -17.83
C TYR A 326 18.32 -12.69 -18.89
N ASN A 327 17.48 -13.17 -19.83
CA ASN A 327 16.85 -12.30 -20.82
C ASN A 327 15.89 -11.29 -20.17
N LEU A 328 15.17 -11.64 -19.09
CA LEU A 328 14.36 -10.72 -18.32
C LEU A 328 15.21 -9.62 -17.67
N LEU A 329 16.29 -10.00 -17.00
CA LEU A 329 17.21 -9.08 -16.33
C LEU A 329 17.90 -8.14 -17.32
N ALA A 330 18.28 -8.62 -18.51
CA ALA A 330 18.85 -7.79 -19.56
C ALA A 330 17.82 -6.81 -20.15
N ALA A 331 16.63 -7.31 -20.53
CA ALA A 331 15.55 -6.52 -21.11
C ALA A 331 15.05 -5.39 -20.21
N HIS A 332 14.92 -5.66 -18.89
CA HIS A 332 14.43 -4.71 -17.89
C HIS A 332 15.52 -4.22 -16.93
N SER A 333 16.78 -4.23 -17.39
CA SER A 333 17.96 -3.82 -16.61
C SER A 333 17.88 -2.41 -16.00
N GLU A 334 17.11 -1.50 -16.60
CA GLU A 334 16.82 -0.17 -16.03
C GLU A 334 16.01 -0.26 -14.72
N VAL A 335 15.00 -1.14 -14.67
CA VAL A 335 14.17 -1.37 -13.46
C VAL A 335 14.98 -2.10 -12.38
N ALA A 336 15.82 -3.05 -12.78
CA ALA A 336 16.72 -3.75 -11.85
C ALA A 336 17.70 -2.78 -11.17
N CYS A 337 18.24 -1.79 -11.89
CA CYS A 337 19.08 -0.75 -11.29
C CYS A 337 18.32 0.08 -10.24
N TYR A 338 17.09 0.50 -10.55
CA TYR A 338 16.26 1.26 -9.59
C TYR A 338 15.91 0.44 -8.35
N PHE A 339 15.55 -0.83 -8.51
CA PHE A 339 15.29 -1.74 -7.39
C PHE A 339 16.51 -1.85 -6.46
N ILE A 340 17.72 -2.02 -7.02
CA ILE A 340 18.94 -2.13 -6.20
C ILE A 340 19.27 -0.79 -5.49
N MET A 341 19.02 0.36 -6.12
CA MET A 341 19.18 1.68 -5.48
C MET A 341 18.22 1.86 -4.28
N VAL A 342 16.95 1.45 -4.43
CA VAL A 342 15.97 1.51 -3.34
C VAL A 342 16.32 0.52 -2.24
N LEU A 343 16.69 -0.73 -2.58
CA LEU A 343 17.09 -1.77 -1.63
C LEU A 343 18.34 -1.37 -0.82
N ASN A 344 19.34 -0.76 -1.46
CA ASN A 344 20.51 -0.25 -0.78
C ASN A 344 20.13 0.83 0.25
N ASN A 345 19.25 1.77 -0.12
CA ASN A 345 18.75 2.78 0.82
C ASN A 345 17.88 2.18 1.94
N MET A 346 17.12 1.12 1.69
CA MET A 346 16.34 0.43 2.73
C MET A 346 17.25 -0.16 3.82
N VAL A 347 18.35 -0.81 3.43
CA VAL A 347 19.27 -1.48 4.38
C VAL A 347 20.24 -0.49 5.04
N THR A 348 20.68 0.55 4.32
CA THR A 348 21.68 1.51 4.86
C THR A 348 21.06 2.73 5.56
N ALA A 349 19.78 3.04 5.29
CA ALA A 349 18.99 4.05 5.98
C ALA A 349 19.62 5.46 6.12
N SER A 350 20.55 5.82 5.23
CA SER A 350 21.43 6.98 5.39
C SER A 350 21.08 8.16 4.50
N VAL A 351 21.45 9.38 4.91
CA VAL A 351 21.28 10.59 4.10
C VAL A 351 22.03 10.53 2.77
N ILE A 352 23.17 9.84 2.73
CA ILE A 352 23.98 9.70 1.52
C ILE A 352 23.34 8.68 0.55
N SER A 353 22.78 7.57 1.03
CA SER A 353 22.01 6.64 0.19
C SER A 353 20.71 7.26 -0.32
N LEU A 354 20.07 8.13 0.47
CA LEU A 354 18.78 8.77 0.19
C LEU A 354 18.75 9.59 -1.11
N VAL A 355 19.89 10.16 -1.51
CA VAL A 355 20.01 11.02 -2.69
C VAL A 355 19.66 10.26 -3.98
N LEU A 356 20.01 8.98 -4.08
CA LEU A 356 19.79 8.21 -5.31
C LEU A 356 18.32 7.85 -5.57
N PRO A 357 17.54 7.29 -4.62
CA PRO A 357 16.09 7.12 -4.78
C PRO A 357 15.36 8.42 -5.14
N ILE A 358 15.71 9.54 -4.51
CA ILE A 358 15.12 10.86 -4.84
C ILE A 358 15.40 11.24 -6.30
N LEU A 359 16.64 11.05 -6.80
CA LEU A 359 16.97 11.27 -8.21
C LEU A 359 16.31 10.27 -9.17
N VAL A 360 16.08 9.02 -8.73
CA VAL A 360 15.32 8.03 -9.52
C VAL A 360 13.88 8.49 -9.72
N PHE A 361 13.17 8.84 -8.65
CA PHE A 361 11.75 9.20 -8.73
C PHE A 361 11.50 10.59 -9.33
N LEU A 362 12.42 11.55 -9.17
CA LEU A 362 12.25 12.93 -9.63
C LEU A 362 12.96 13.28 -10.94
N TRP A 363 13.91 12.47 -11.42
CA TRP A 363 14.60 12.70 -12.69
C TRP A 363 14.58 11.50 -13.64
N ALA A 364 14.92 10.30 -13.17
CA ALA A 364 15.02 9.13 -14.04
C ALA A 364 13.66 8.66 -14.57
N MET A 365 12.71 8.36 -13.66
CA MET A 365 11.39 7.84 -14.02
C MET A 365 10.52 8.85 -14.77
N LEU A 366 10.64 10.15 -14.46
CA LEU A 366 9.88 11.22 -15.11
C LEU A 366 10.41 11.61 -16.51
N SER A 367 11.58 11.11 -16.92
CA SER A 367 12.17 11.48 -18.20
C SER A 367 11.49 10.81 -19.40
N VAL A 368 11.15 11.62 -20.41
CA VAL A 368 10.59 11.18 -21.71
C VAL A 368 11.69 11.22 -22.77
N PRO A 369 11.89 10.17 -23.60
CA PRO A 369 11.28 8.84 -23.54
C PRO A 369 12.04 7.86 -22.62
N ARG A 370 13.28 8.15 -22.25
CA ARG A 370 14.16 7.33 -21.38
C ARG A 370 15.15 8.20 -20.58
N PRO A 371 15.73 7.67 -19.49
CA PRO A 371 16.74 8.38 -18.69
C PRO A 371 17.95 8.82 -19.52
N THR A 372 18.35 10.07 -19.32
CA THR A 372 19.45 10.67 -20.08
C THR A 372 20.80 10.02 -19.74
N LYS A 373 21.75 10.05 -20.68
CA LYS A 373 23.15 9.67 -20.44
C LYS A 373 23.77 10.41 -19.24
N ARG A 374 23.30 11.63 -18.94
CA ARG A 374 23.75 12.40 -17.77
C ARG A 374 23.32 11.74 -16.46
N PHE A 375 22.07 11.27 -16.34
CA PHE A 375 21.59 10.57 -15.15
C PHE A 375 22.45 9.33 -14.84
N TRP A 376 22.67 8.45 -15.82
CA TRP A 376 23.46 7.23 -15.61
C TRP A 376 24.93 7.52 -15.25
N MET A 377 25.56 8.53 -15.88
CA MET A 377 26.92 8.94 -15.50
C MET A 377 26.96 9.55 -14.10
N THR A 378 25.97 10.37 -13.72
CA THR A 378 25.86 10.92 -12.36
C THR A 378 25.66 9.81 -11.32
N ALA A 379 24.80 8.81 -11.60
CA ALA A 379 24.59 7.68 -10.69
C ALA A 379 25.87 6.87 -10.46
N ILE A 380 26.61 6.55 -11.54
CA ILE A 380 27.89 5.81 -11.47
C ILE A 380 28.93 6.60 -10.67
N VAL A 381 29.20 7.85 -11.03
CA VAL A 381 30.19 8.69 -10.33
C VAL A 381 29.78 8.93 -8.88
N TYR A 382 28.49 9.06 -8.59
CA TYR A 382 28.01 9.14 -7.20
C TYR A 382 28.32 7.84 -6.43
N THR A 383 28.01 6.65 -6.98
CA THR A 383 28.36 5.38 -6.32
C THR A 383 29.87 5.18 -6.13
N GLU A 384 30.69 5.56 -7.11
CA GLU A 384 32.16 5.49 -7.02
C GLU A 384 32.69 6.39 -5.89
N VAL A 385 32.26 7.66 -5.86
CA VAL A 385 32.60 8.60 -4.78
C VAL A 385 32.09 8.10 -3.43
N MET A 386 30.88 7.55 -3.37
CA MET A 386 30.26 7.08 -2.13
C MET A 386 30.99 5.86 -1.55
N VAL A 387 31.43 4.93 -2.40
CA VAL A 387 32.27 3.78 -2.02
C VAL A 387 33.61 4.27 -1.45
N VAL A 388 34.29 5.20 -2.13
CA VAL A 388 35.56 5.76 -1.67
C VAL A 388 35.38 6.51 -0.33
N VAL A 389 34.31 7.27 -0.18
CA VAL A 389 33.95 7.94 1.08
C VAL A 389 33.74 6.92 2.20
N LYS A 390 32.85 5.94 2.03
CA LYS A 390 32.61 4.91 3.05
C LYS A 390 33.89 4.16 3.45
N TYR A 391 34.74 3.83 2.48
CA TYR A 391 36.04 3.17 2.71
C TYR A 391 36.96 4.02 3.59
N VAL A 392 37.12 5.32 3.28
CA VAL A 392 37.92 6.25 4.10
C VAL A 392 37.39 6.37 5.54
N PHE A 393 36.06 6.28 5.73
CA PHE A 393 35.46 6.31 7.07
C PHE A 393 35.44 4.97 7.81
N GLN A 394 35.97 3.86 7.26
CA GLN A 394 36.16 2.61 8.05
C GLN A 394 37.40 2.63 8.95
N PHE A 395 38.37 3.52 8.69
CA PHE A 395 39.59 3.60 9.50
C PHE A 395 39.29 4.13 10.92
N GLY A 396 39.92 3.53 11.92
CA GLY A 396 39.77 3.90 13.34
C GLY A 396 40.47 5.18 13.79
N PHE A 397 40.94 6.03 12.87
CA PHE A 397 41.61 7.29 13.23
C PHE A 397 40.63 8.42 13.60
N PHE A 398 39.34 8.26 13.29
CA PHE A 398 38.30 9.20 13.70
C PHE A 398 37.84 8.89 15.15
N PRO A 399 37.70 9.90 16.04
CA PRO A 399 37.31 9.65 17.44
C PRO A 399 35.98 8.89 17.60
N TRP A 400 35.01 9.18 16.73
CA TRP A 400 33.69 8.54 16.71
C TRP A 400 33.69 7.10 16.18
N ASN A 401 34.81 6.62 15.63
CA ASN A 401 35.03 5.22 15.24
C ASN A 401 35.76 4.42 16.34
N SER A 402 35.92 4.99 17.54
CA SER A 402 36.45 4.26 18.70
C SER A 402 35.42 3.27 19.23
N VAL A 403 35.90 2.13 19.75
CA VAL A 403 35.03 1.04 20.25
C VAL A 403 34.10 1.53 21.37
N TYR A 404 34.58 2.46 22.20
CA TYR A 404 33.81 3.07 23.29
C TYR A 404 32.63 3.93 22.77
N GLU A 405 32.86 4.83 21.82
CA GLU A 405 31.80 5.68 21.23
C GLU A 405 30.76 4.86 20.45
N MET A 406 31.17 3.74 19.83
CA MET A 406 30.22 2.86 19.15
C MET A 406 29.34 2.10 20.14
N ALA A 407 29.91 1.48 21.18
CA ALA A 407 29.15 0.79 22.21
C ALA A 407 28.20 1.74 22.99
N LEU A 408 28.66 2.98 23.29
CA LEU A 408 27.84 3.98 23.98
C LEU A 408 26.62 4.44 23.15
N ASN A 409 26.65 4.28 21.82
CA ASN A 409 25.63 4.79 20.91
C ASN A 409 24.96 3.69 20.07
N GLU A 410 25.12 2.42 20.45
CA GLU A 410 24.70 1.25 19.66
C GLU A 410 23.21 1.31 19.26
N ASP A 411 22.30 1.54 20.20
CA ASP A 411 20.86 1.62 19.92
C ASP A 411 20.36 2.99 19.40
N LYS A 412 21.19 4.04 19.43
CA LYS A 412 20.71 5.42 19.22
C LYS A 412 20.55 5.75 17.72
N PRO A 413 19.35 6.16 17.24
CA PRO A 413 19.17 6.51 15.83
C PRO A 413 19.90 7.80 15.41
N PHE A 414 20.10 8.77 16.32
CA PHE A 414 20.64 10.11 15.98
C PHE A 414 22.16 10.27 16.06
N PHE A 415 22.93 9.17 15.99
CA PHE A 415 24.38 9.24 15.91
C PHE A 415 24.83 9.84 14.55
N PRO A 416 25.54 10.99 14.49
CA PRO A 416 25.77 11.68 13.22
C PRO A 416 26.52 10.88 12.13
N PRO A 417 27.54 10.04 12.44
CA PRO A 417 28.13 9.14 11.46
C PRO A 417 27.13 8.12 10.89
N ARG A 418 26.21 7.60 11.71
CA ARG A 418 25.15 6.67 11.31
C ARG A 418 24.12 7.33 10.39
N ILE A 419 23.63 8.52 10.76
CA ILE A 419 22.74 9.35 9.89
C ILE A 419 23.38 9.55 8.51
N LEU A 420 24.69 9.82 8.46
CA LEU A 420 25.43 10.00 7.21
C LEU A 420 25.81 8.69 6.49
N GLY A 421 25.63 7.52 7.09
CA GLY A 421 26.02 6.23 6.49
C GLY A 421 27.55 5.99 6.48
N LEU A 422 28.27 6.62 7.41
CA LEU A 422 29.72 6.58 7.59
C LEU A 422 30.16 5.72 8.78
N GLU A 423 29.24 4.89 9.29
CA GLU A 423 29.48 4.00 10.43
C GLU A 423 30.44 2.86 10.07
N LYS A 424 31.27 2.47 11.04
CA LYS A 424 32.24 1.38 10.87
C LYS A 424 31.54 0.02 11.07
N THR A 425 31.37 -0.75 10.01
CA THR A 425 30.72 -2.08 10.05
C THR A 425 31.35 -3.02 9.04
N ASP A 426 31.50 -4.31 9.35
CA ASP A 426 32.22 -5.26 8.48
C ASP A 426 31.57 -5.46 7.10
N ASN A 427 30.28 -5.14 6.96
CA ASN A 427 29.49 -5.41 5.76
C ASN A 427 29.09 -4.15 4.98
N TYR A 428 29.66 -2.99 5.33
CA TYR A 428 29.29 -1.63 4.89
C TYR A 428 29.11 -1.40 3.37
N ILE A 429 29.73 -2.22 2.52
CA ILE A 429 29.88 -2.02 1.07
C ILE A 429 29.11 -3.05 0.20
N ARG A 430 28.54 -4.11 0.77
CA ARG A 430 28.00 -5.25 0.00
C ARG A 430 26.97 -4.84 -1.06
N TYR A 431 26.02 -3.98 -0.68
CA TYR A 431 24.97 -3.47 -1.57
C TYR A 431 25.48 -2.41 -2.56
N ASP A 432 26.49 -1.61 -2.17
CA ASP A 432 27.10 -0.61 -3.04
C ASP A 432 27.87 -1.25 -4.20
N LEU A 433 28.60 -2.33 -3.93
CA LEU A 433 29.30 -3.11 -4.96
C LEU A 433 28.31 -3.77 -5.93
N LEU A 434 27.21 -4.33 -5.42
CA LEU A 434 26.12 -4.88 -6.23
C LEU A 434 25.46 -3.81 -7.11
N GLN A 435 25.24 -2.61 -6.56
CA GLN A 435 24.67 -1.47 -7.27
C GLN A 435 25.60 -0.95 -8.37
N LEU A 436 26.91 -0.86 -8.09
CA LEU A 436 27.93 -0.47 -9.07
C LEU A 436 28.01 -1.48 -10.21
N LEU A 437 28.01 -2.78 -9.90
CA LEU A 437 27.97 -3.86 -10.90
C LEU A 437 26.73 -3.78 -11.79
N ALA A 438 25.54 -3.58 -11.20
CA ALA A 438 24.29 -3.43 -11.94
C ALA A 438 24.30 -2.19 -12.86
N LEU A 439 24.83 -1.06 -12.38
CA LEU A 439 24.99 0.16 -13.16
C LEU A 439 25.93 -0.03 -14.36
N PHE A 440 27.08 -0.70 -14.18
CA PHE A 440 27.98 -1.01 -15.28
C PHE A 440 27.40 -2.04 -16.27
N PHE A 441 26.63 -3.03 -15.79
CA PHE A 441 25.90 -3.98 -16.63
C PHE A 441 24.83 -3.29 -17.49
N HIS A 442 23.99 -2.42 -16.91
CA HIS A 442 23.03 -1.64 -17.69
C HIS A 442 23.72 -0.71 -18.69
N ARG A 443 24.82 -0.06 -18.27
CA ARG A 443 25.65 0.79 -19.15
C ARG A 443 26.24 0.01 -20.34
N SER A 444 26.67 -1.24 -20.17
CA SER A 444 27.20 -2.05 -21.28
C SER A 444 26.10 -2.42 -22.28
N LEU A 445 24.92 -2.82 -21.82
CA LEU A 445 23.74 -3.07 -22.68
C LEU A 445 23.32 -1.83 -23.48
N LEU A 446 23.38 -0.64 -22.87
CA LEU A 446 23.12 0.63 -23.56
C LEU A 446 24.18 0.99 -24.62
N MET A 447 25.43 0.56 -24.46
CA MET A 447 26.48 0.72 -25.48
C MET A 447 26.31 -0.28 -26.63
N VAL A 448 26.10 -1.56 -26.33
CA VAL A 448 25.87 -2.63 -27.32
C VAL A 448 24.67 -2.31 -28.21
N SER A 449 23.63 -1.69 -27.65
CA SER A 449 22.43 -1.25 -28.39
C SER A 449 22.63 -0.02 -29.30
N GLY A 450 23.84 0.52 -29.44
CA GLY A 450 24.18 1.70 -30.27
C GLY A 450 23.63 3.06 -29.79
N ARG A 451 22.63 3.05 -28.89
CA ARG A 451 21.86 4.24 -28.43
C ARG A 451 22.69 5.33 -27.74
N SER A 452 23.91 5.04 -27.29
CA SER A 452 24.76 5.97 -26.53
C SER A 452 25.41 7.09 -27.37
N HIS A 453 25.35 7.02 -28.71
CA HIS A 453 26.03 7.97 -29.62
C HIS A 453 25.13 8.79 -30.55
N THR A 454 23.98 8.28 -31.00
CA THR A 454 23.23 8.87 -32.14
C THR A 454 21.89 9.52 -31.81
N ALA A 455 21.31 9.27 -30.62
CA ALA A 455 19.92 9.64 -30.32
C ALA A 455 19.74 10.58 -29.09
N LEU A 456 20.79 11.31 -28.69
CA LEU A 456 20.83 12.07 -27.44
C LEU A 456 21.27 13.54 -27.60
N TRP A 457 21.22 14.06 -28.83
CA TRP A 457 21.41 15.49 -29.12
C TRP A 457 20.54 15.89 -30.31
N PRO A 458 19.52 16.77 -30.16
CA PRO A 458 18.98 17.47 -31.31
C PRO A 458 20.09 18.37 -31.86
N VAL A 459 20.42 18.25 -33.14
CA VAL A 459 21.43 19.10 -33.78
C VAL A 459 20.84 20.51 -33.94
N GLY A 460 20.92 21.30 -32.87
CA GLY A 460 20.73 22.74 -32.94
C GLY A 460 21.67 23.31 -34.01
N PRO A 461 21.21 24.27 -34.84
CA PRO A 461 21.94 24.72 -36.02
C PRO A 461 23.34 25.19 -35.61
N ARG A 462 24.37 24.63 -36.24
CA ARG A 462 25.76 25.07 -36.03
C ARG A 462 25.83 26.55 -36.39
N GLY A 463 26.27 27.38 -35.45
CA GLY A 463 26.34 28.81 -35.66
C GLY A 463 27.29 29.17 -36.80
N ALA A 464 26.79 29.88 -37.80
CA ALA A 464 27.64 30.71 -38.64
C ALA A 464 28.37 31.75 -37.75
N PRO A 465 29.62 32.12 -38.07
CA PRO A 465 30.38 33.07 -37.26
C PRO A 465 29.72 34.46 -37.26
N ARG A 466 29.70 35.12 -36.10
CA ARG A 466 29.17 36.48 -35.97
C ARG A 466 30.18 37.51 -36.48
N GLY A 467 30.02 37.94 -37.73
CA GLY A 467 30.36 39.30 -38.16
C GLY A 467 29.36 40.33 -37.61
N ALA A 468 29.68 41.61 -37.67
CA ALA A 468 28.94 42.66 -36.96
C ALA A 468 27.97 43.48 -37.85
N GLY A 469 26.80 43.80 -37.28
CA GLY A 469 26.35 45.20 -37.13
C GLY A 469 25.69 45.93 -38.31
N SER A 470 24.36 46.05 -38.24
CA SER A 470 23.51 47.04 -38.95
C SER A 470 23.43 46.90 -40.48
N CYS A 471 22.49 47.52 -41.21
CA CYS A 471 21.32 48.32 -40.81
C CYS A 471 20.10 48.01 -41.71
N SER A 472 19.07 48.87 -41.71
CA SER A 472 17.74 48.62 -42.28
C SER A 472 17.50 49.12 -43.72
N LYS A 473 16.50 48.52 -44.37
CA LYS A 473 15.63 48.99 -45.47
C LYS A 473 16.10 48.81 -46.93
N ASP A 474 15.11 48.36 -47.73
CA ASP A 474 14.71 48.72 -49.10
C ASP A 474 15.76 48.74 -50.25
N GLY A 475 15.40 48.24 -51.43
CA GLY A 475 16.22 48.29 -52.66
C GLY A 475 15.99 49.56 -53.51
N PRO A 476 16.57 49.69 -54.73
CA PRO A 476 17.20 48.64 -55.56
C PRO A 476 18.58 49.00 -56.19
N GLU A 477 19.03 48.13 -57.11
CA GLU A 477 19.90 48.38 -58.30
C GLU A 477 21.44 48.65 -58.24
N ALA A 478 22.05 48.29 -59.40
CA ALA A 478 23.25 48.83 -60.07
C ALA A 478 24.70 48.74 -59.49
N ALA A 479 25.44 47.75 -60.02
CA ALA A 479 26.70 47.89 -60.79
C ALA A 479 28.11 48.16 -60.19
N SER A 480 29.11 47.61 -60.91
CA SER A 480 30.56 47.95 -61.01
C SER A 480 31.56 47.69 -59.87
N ALA A 481 32.35 46.63 -60.13
CA ALA A 481 33.72 46.25 -59.71
C ALA A 481 34.82 47.26 -60.18
N PRO A 482 36.17 46.99 -60.17
CA PRO A 482 36.93 45.76 -59.85
C PRO A 482 38.27 45.95 -59.05
N GLU A 483 39.21 44.98 -59.20
CA GLU A 483 40.67 44.97 -58.89
C GLU A 483 41.20 44.34 -57.57
N VAL A 484 42.41 43.72 -57.49
CA VAL A 484 43.14 42.75 -58.38
C VAL A 484 44.36 42.10 -57.65
N THR A 485 44.95 41.02 -58.21
CA THR A 485 46.27 40.37 -57.90
C THR A 485 46.55 39.57 -56.59
N ALA A 486 46.67 38.24 -56.75
CA ALA A 486 47.89 37.38 -56.61
C ALA A 486 48.76 37.29 -55.32
N GLY A 487 49.28 36.07 -55.06
CA GLY A 487 50.49 35.82 -54.22
C GLY A 487 50.54 34.47 -53.45
N SER A 488 51.62 33.69 -53.60
CA SER A 488 51.95 32.46 -52.84
C SER A 488 53.48 32.22 -52.91
N PRO A 489 54.19 31.68 -51.89
CA PRO A 489 54.40 30.20 -51.79
C PRO A 489 54.71 29.60 -50.37
N SER A 490 54.80 28.26 -50.28
CA SER A 490 55.59 27.35 -49.38
C SER A 490 55.76 27.60 -47.84
N GLY A 491 55.98 26.61 -46.96
CA GLY A 491 55.98 25.12 -47.05
C GLY A 491 56.88 24.41 -45.99
N CYS A 492 56.48 23.23 -45.48
CA CYS A 492 57.30 22.20 -44.75
C CYS A 492 57.92 22.56 -43.35
N LEU A 493 58.48 21.66 -42.52
CA LEU A 493 58.14 20.27 -42.07
C LEU A 493 58.92 19.85 -40.78
N ALA A 494 58.30 19.02 -39.92
CA ALA A 494 58.87 17.93 -39.06
C ALA A 494 59.86 18.15 -37.86
N ALA A 495 59.77 17.17 -36.93
CA ALA A 495 60.78 16.58 -36.03
C ALA A 495 61.17 17.21 -34.66
N GLY A 496 61.42 16.32 -33.67
CA GLY A 496 62.57 16.45 -32.75
C GLY A 496 62.30 16.74 -31.26
N VAL A 497 62.44 15.71 -30.41
CA VAL A 497 62.43 15.72 -28.93
C VAL A 497 63.60 16.52 -28.32
N GLU A 498 63.35 17.24 -27.21
CA GLU A 498 64.25 17.32 -26.03
C GLU A 498 63.48 17.76 -24.76
N ASP A 499 64.13 17.79 -23.59
CA ASP A 499 63.50 17.67 -22.24
C ASP A 499 63.92 18.78 -21.22
N ASP A 500 63.37 18.71 -20.01
CA ASP A 500 63.78 19.35 -18.73
C ASP A 500 63.20 20.74 -18.33
N THR A 501 63.38 21.04 -17.04
CA THR A 501 62.76 21.95 -16.05
C THR A 501 62.84 23.48 -16.27
N GLY A 502 62.09 24.34 -15.54
CA GLY A 502 61.00 24.10 -14.57
C GLY A 502 60.56 25.33 -13.72
N ASP A 503 59.29 25.34 -13.28
CA ASP A 503 58.54 26.18 -12.29
C ASP A 503 58.60 27.76 -12.35
N GLY A 504 57.53 28.44 -11.90
CA GLY A 504 57.40 29.90 -12.03
C GLY A 504 56.14 30.63 -11.49
N VAL A 505 55.77 30.44 -10.20
CA VAL A 505 55.19 31.45 -9.27
C VAL A 505 54.00 32.37 -9.70
N LYS A 506 52.95 32.48 -8.86
CA LYS A 506 52.21 33.77 -8.67
C LYS A 506 51.42 33.95 -7.35
N ARG A 507 51.27 35.21 -6.89
CA ARG A 507 50.60 35.62 -5.63
C ARG A 507 49.57 36.77 -5.83
N LYS A 508 48.38 36.58 -5.26
CA LYS A 508 47.44 37.54 -4.60
C LYS A 508 47.48 39.07 -4.92
N SER A 509 46.31 39.59 -5.38
CA SER A 509 45.47 40.65 -4.72
C SER A 509 45.39 42.16 -5.14
N THR A 510 44.33 42.51 -5.92
CA THR A 510 43.18 43.39 -5.50
C THR A 510 43.23 44.97 -5.54
N PHE A 511 42.54 45.61 -6.54
CA PHE A 511 41.75 46.92 -6.60
C PHE A 511 42.40 48.28 -6.11
N PRO A 512 41.79 49.54 -6.05
CA PRO A 512 40.38 50.08 -6.18
C PRO A 512 40.09 51.54 -6.77
N ARG A 513 38.79 52.00 -6.79
CA ARG A 513 38.27 53.43 -6.71
C ARG A 513 38.50 54.39 -7.92
N LEU A 514 37.94 55.62 -8.15
CA LEU A 514 37.03 56.70 -7.58
C LEU A 514 36.41 57.49 -8.82
N ARG A 515 35.55 58.56 -8.88
CA ARG A 515 34.66 59.43 -8.03
C ARG A 515 33.55 60.14 -8.91
N ARG A 516 32.41 60.53 -8.30
CA ARG A 516 31.20 61.32 -8.75
C ARG A 516 31.31 62.61 -9.62
N LYS A 517 30.29 62.81 -10.49
CA LYS A 517 29.51 64.03 -10.89
C LYS A 517 28.11 63.56 -11.42
N SER A 518 27.14 64.38 -11.89
CA SER A 518 26.38 65.51 -11.26
C SER A 518 25.10 65.91 -12.06
N GLN A 519 24.21 66.72 -11.47
CA GLN A 519 23.16 67.61 -12.06
C GLN A 519 21.85 67.07 -12.70
N HIS A 520 20.85 67.97 -12.75
CA HIS A 520 19.47 67.93 -13.30
C HIS A 520 19.24 69.19 -14.15
N PRO A 521 18.32 69.22 -15.15
CA PRO A 521 17.04 69.93 -14.94
C PRO A 521 15.79 69.43 -15.71
N ARG A 522 14.61 69.83 -15.19
CA ARG A 522 13.30 70.23 -15.78
C ARG A 522 12.91 69.79 -17.22
N GLY A 523 11.65 69.31 -17.36
CA GLY A 523 10.92 69.12 -18.65
C GLY A 523 10.13 70.37 -19.10
N PRO A 524 8.99 70.28 -19.85
CA PRO A 524 7.96 69.22 -19.79
C PRO A 524 7.38 68.76 -21.17
N SER A 525 6.17 68.17 -21.16
CA SER A 525 5.27 67.74 -22.28
C SER A 525 5.62 66.45 -23.05
N SER A 526 4.67 65.59 -23.46
CA SER A 526 3.27 65.35 -23.01
C SER A 526 2.73 64.00 -23.58
N GLY A 527 1.79 63.32 -22.89
CA GLY A 527 1.17 62.06 -23.33
C GLY A 527 1.93 60.78 -22.89
N TRP A 528 1.79 60.19 -21.69
CA TRP A 528 0.79 60.19 -20.61
C TRP A 528 -0.36 59.18 -20.66
N PHE A 529 -0.57 58.32 -19.65
CA PHE A 529 0.40 57.56 -18.82
C PHE A 529 -0.29 56.35 -18.16
N LEU A 530 0.42 55.23 -18.00
CA LEU A 530 -0.08 53.99 -17.38
C LEU A 530 0.47 53.82 -15.95
N LEU A 531 -0.38 53.37 -15.00
CA LEU A 531 0.06 52.99 -13.65
C LEU A 531 -0.86 51.94 -13.01
N LEU A 532 -0.28 50.83 -12.53
CA LEU A 532 -0.95 49.90 -11.62
C LEU A 532 -0.75 50.39 -10.16
N ARG A 533 -1.75 50.24 -9.29
CA ARG A 533 -1.52 50.20 -7.84
C ARG A 533 -2.57 49.36 -7.10
N THR A 534 -2.18 48.18 -6.65
CA THR A 534 -2.92 47.42 -5.64
C THR A 534 -2.66 47.99 -4.24
N ARG A 535 -3.57 48.87 -3.82
CA ARG A 535 -4.10 49.03 -2.45
C ARG A 535 -3.18 48.65 -1.27
N GLU A 536 -2.65 49.68 -0.61
CA GLU A 536 -2.28 49.57 0.81
C GLU A 536 -3.52 49.75 1.71
N ALA A 537 -3.49 49.17 2.91
CA ALA A 537 -4.21 49.66 4.07
C ALA A 537 -3.15 50.13 5.07
N VAL A 538 -2.90 51.44 5.24
CA VAL A 538 -3.76 52.42 5.93
C VAL A 538 -3.86 52.16 7.44
N LYS A 539 -3.04 52.91 8.19
CA LYS A 539 -3.43 53.56 9.44
C LYS A 539 -3.19 55.06 9.29
N LEU A 540 -4.20 55.84 9.63
CA LEU A 540 -4.24 57.31 9.74
C LEU A 540 -4.48 57.66 11.23
N PRO A 541 -4.53 58.93 11.66
CA PRO A 541 -3.67 60.11 11.40
C PRO A 541 -3.33 60.76 12.80
N PRO A 542 -3.29 62.10 13.06
CA PRO A 542 -3.10 63.27 12.20
C PRO A 542 -2.01 64.29 12.66
N SER A 543 -1.81 65.25 11.76
CA SER A 543 -1.10 66.53 11.80
C SER A 543 -1.28 67.44 13.04
N ARG A 544 -0.23 68.19 13.41
CA ARG A 544 -0.07 69.68 13.28
C ARG A 544 1.33 70.09 13.78
N GLU A 545 2.07 71.03 13.18
CA GLU A 545 1.86 72.48 12.95
C GLU A 545 1.92 73.35 14.21
N GLU A 546 3.11 73.88 14.51
CA GLU A 546 3.47 75.27 14.88
C GLU A 546 5.03 75.29 15.01
N GLU A 547 5.84 76.12 14.36
CA GLU A 547 5.96 77.58 14.14
C GLU A 547 6.90 78.28 15.16
N GLN A 548 7.65 79.29 14.69
CA GLN A 548 8.46 80.26 15.46
C GLN A 548 9.75 79.73 16.17
N SER A 549 10.85 80.47 16.30
CA SER A 549 11.26 81.77 15.72
C SER A 549 12.80 81.94 15.62
N SER A 550 13.23 82.91 14.80
CA SER A 550 14.27 83.95 15.04
C SER A 550 15.55 83.66 15.88
N SER A 551 16.76 84.17 15.54
CA SER A 551 17.22 85.02 14.41
C SER A 551 18.76 85.15 14.39
N SER A 552 19.33 85.86 13.38
CA SER A 552 20.69 86.46 13.35
C SER A 552 21.91 85.50 13.18
N LEU A 553 23.05 85.85 12.56
CA LEU A 553 23.40 87.00 11.69
C LEU A 553 24.56 86.68 10.69
N LEU A 554 24.79 87.64 9.78
CA LEU A 554 25.62 87.71 8.55
C LEU A 554 27.06 87.13 8.44
N ARG A 555 27.38 86.75 7.18
CA ARG A 555 28.59 87.07 6.33
C ARG A 555 29.93 86.27 6.39
N LEU A 556 30.25 85.77 5.18
CA LEU A 556 31.53 85.89 4.41
C LEU A 556 32.79 85.03 4.73
N HIS A 557 33.52 84.79 3.63
CA HIS A 557 34.91 84.30 3.48
C HIS A 557 35.88 85.52 3.64
N PRO A 558 37.24 85.41 3.73
CA PRO A 558 38.06 84.29 3.22
C PRO A 558 39.36 83.87 3.98
N GLU A 559 39.92 82.75 3.49
CA GLU A 559 41.36 82.43 3.34
C GLU A 559 42.31 82.14 4.54
N ALA A 560 43.53 81.71 4.15
CA ALA A 560 44.79 81.61 4.89
C ALA A 560 45.00 80.53 6.00
N ALA A 561 45.56 79.41 5.55
CA ALA A 561 46.80 78.78 6.07
C ALA A 561 46.96 78.22 7.52
N TYR A 562 47.78 77.17 7.58
CA TYR A 562 48.66 76.75 8.70
C TYR A 562 48.11 76.42 10.11
N ALA A 563 47.94 75.12 10.39
CA ALA A 563 48.47 74.46 11.60
C ALA A 563 48.60 72.94 11.35
N ASN A 564 49.49 72.23 12.06
CA ASN A 564 49.92 70.87 11.69
C ASN A 564 50.15 69.92 12.91
N LYS A 565 50.45 68.64 12.66
CA LYS A 565 51.01 67.65 13.61
C LYS A 565 50.11 67.12 14.76
N VAL A 566 48.94 66.54 14.47
CA VAL A 566 48.29 65.54 15.38
C VAL A 566 47.79 64.27 14.67
N SER A 567 47.29 64.36 13.44
CA SER A 567 46.47 63.29 12.81
C SER A 567 47.22 62.07 12.22
N ALA A 568 48.56 62.01 12.33
CA ALA A 568 49.41 61.07 11.59
C ALA A 568 49.12 59.58 11.85
N ARG A 569 48.88 59.19 13.12
CA ARG A 569 48.73 57.76 13.50
C ARG A 569 47.32 57.19 13.28
N ARG A 570 46.27 58.03 13.17
CA ARG A 570 44.89 57.60 12.88
C ARG A 570 44.58 57.47 11.38
N ARG A 571 45.16 58.32 10.49
CA ARG A 571 44.80 58.36 9.06
C ARG A 571 45.05 57.06 8.26
N ARG A 572 46.10 56.27 8.58
CA ARG A 572 46.42 55.02 7.86
C ARG A 572 45.40 53.88 8.02
N LYS A 573 44.64 53.81 9.13
CA LYS A 573 43.64 52.71 9.34
C LYS A 573 42.30 52.96 8.61
N GLY A 574 41.87 54.22 8.46
CA GLY A 574 40.58 54.56 7.83
C GLY A 574 40.53 54.22 6.33
N ILE A 575 41.55 54.65 5.58
CA ILE A 575 41.62 54.48 4.12
C ILE A 575 41.57 52.99 3.73
N ARG A 576 42.25 52.11 4.48
CA ARG A 576 42.29 50.66 4.21
C ARG A 576 40.93 49.97 4.39
N ARG A 577 40.13 50.39 5.39
CA ARG A 577 38.75 49.89 5.61
C ARG A 577 37.80 50.34 4.50
N GLU A 578 37.83 51.62 4.15
CA GLU A 578 36.90 52.20 3.16
C GLU A 578 37.21 51.70 1.73
N VAL A 579 38.48 51.43 1.42
CA VAL A 579 38.90 50.66 0.23
C VAL A 579 38.34 49.23 0.26
N GLY A 580 38.46 48.52 1.39
CA GLY A 580 37.92 47.17 1.58
C GLY A 580 36.40 47.09 1.35
N ARG A 581 35.65 48.07 1.85
CA ARG A 581 34.19 48.16 1.71
C ARG A 581 33.72 48.20 0.26
N GLN A 582 34.36 49.00 -0.62
CA GLN A 582 33.99 49.01 -2.04
C GLN A 582 34.45 47.76 -2.79
N ARG A 583 35.55 47.12 -2.37
CA ARG A 583 35.94 45.80 -2.88
C ARG A 583 34.89 44.74 -2.54
N LEU A 584 34.36 44.77 -1.31
CA LEU A 584 33.25 43.90 -0.87
C LEU A 584 31.94 44.18 -1.61
N VAL A 585 31.58 45.44 -1.88
CA VAL A 585 30.37 45.75 -2.67
C VAL A 585 30.52 45.32 -4.13
N ALA A 586 31.66 45.59 -4.78
CA ALA A 586 31.91 45.16 -6.16
C ALA A 586 32.03 43.62 -6.27
N ALA A 587 32.66 42.97 -5.29
CA ALA A 587 32.68 41.51 -5.19
C ALA A 587 31.27 40.94 -4.93
N GLY A 588 30.46 41.58 -4.08
CA GLY A 588 29.08 41.20 -3.82
C GLY A 588 28.16 41.39 -5.03
N GLN A 589 28.38 42.42 -5.85
CA GLN A 589 27.68 42.60 -7.13
C GLN A 589 28.12 41.58 -8.18
N LYS A 590 29.43 41.29 -8.30
CA LYS A 590 29.92 40.20 -9.16
C LYS A 590 29.43 38.84 -8.68
N LEU A 591 29.41 38.59 -7.37
CA LEU A 591 28.88 37.35 -6.78
C LEU A 591 27.38 37.25 -7.04
N LYS A 592 26.58 38.31 -6.84
CA LYS A 592 25.17 38.33 -7.24
C LYS A 592 24.99 38.06 -8.72
N HIS A 593 25.79 38.65 -9.61
CA HIS A 593 25.69 38.40 -11.05
C HIS A 593 26.09 36.96 -11.43
N VAL A 594 27.11 36.39 -10.80
CA VAL A 594 27.52 34.99 -10.98
C VAL A 594 26.48 34.03 -10.40
N PHE A 595 25.89 34.34 -9.25
CA PHE A 595 24.86 33.51 -8.61
C PHE A 595 23.53 33.57 -9.38
N VAL A 596 23.11 34.75 -9.85
CA VAL A 596 21.92 34.90 -10.70
C VAL A 596 22.14 34.30 -12.10
N SER A 597 23.30 34.49 -12.72
CA SER A 597 23.63 33.88 -14.01
C SER A 597 23.78 32.36 -13.89
N GLY A 598 24.38 31.87 -12.80
CA GLY A 598 24.48 30.45 -12.48
C GLY A 598 23.11 29.83 -12.26
N PHE A 599 22.29 30.42 -11.39
CA PHE A 599 20.92 29.99 -11.12
C PHE A 599 20.07 29.99 -12.39
N ASN A 600 20.15 31.02 -13.23
CA ASN A 600 19.47 31.04 -14.53
C ASN A 600 19.99 29.93 -15.48
N SER A 601 21.32 29.70 -15.54
CA SER A 601 21.91 28.62 -16.36
C SER A 601 21.55 27.21 -15.90
N VAL A 602 21.23 27.02 -14.61
CA VAL A 602 20.72 25.75 -14.04
C VAL A 602 19.20 25.64 -14.20
N TYR A 603 18.48 26.76 -14.04
CA TYR A 603 17.03 26.82 -14.15
C TYR A 603 16.52 26.66 -15.59
N GLN A 604 17.23 27.14 -16.61
CA GLN A 604 16.81 26.95 -18.01
C GLN A 604 16.70 25.46 -18.42
N PRO A 605 17.71 24.60 -18.18
CA PRO A 605 17.57 23.14 -18.36
C PRO A 605 16.40 22.53 -17.59
N ALA A 606 16.17 22.93 -16.34
CA ALA A 606 15.05 22.43 -15.54
C ALA A 606 13.70 22.87 -16.11
N LYS A 607 13.57 24.13 -16.53
CA LYS A 607 12.37 24.67 -17.19
C LYS A 607 12.07 23.97 -18.52
N VAL A 608 13.09 23.65 -19.31
CA VAL A 608 12.95 22.86 -20.54
C VAL A 608 12.51 21.42 -20.23
N PHE A 609 13.10 20.78 -19.21
CA PHE A 609 12.72 19.44 -18.75
C PHE A 609 11.25 19.37 -18.32
N PHE A 610 10.80 20.26 -17.44
CA PHE A 610 9.41 20.29 -17.00
C PHE A 610 8.44 20.65 -18.14
N ARG A 611 8.81 21.55 -19.06
CA ARG A 611 8.00 21.82 -20.26
C ARG A 611 7.85 20.58 -21.15
N SER A 612 8.90 19.78 -21.28
CA SER A 612 8.88 18.52 -22.05
C SER A 612 7.97 17.46 -21.43
N ILE A 613 7.89 17.38 -20.10
CA ILE A 613 6.95 16.47 -19.39
C ILE A 613 5.49 16.94 -19.55
N LEU A 614 5.26 18.25 -19.45
CA LEU A 614 3.92 18.85 -19.54
C LEU A 614 3.36 18.83 -20.97
N HIS A 615 4.22 19.01 -21.98
CA HIS A 615 3.85 19.06 -23.40
C HIS A 615 4.85 18.26 -24.28
N PRO A 616 4.88 16.92 -24.18
CA PRO A 616 5.67 16.06 -25.06
C PRO A 616 5.02 15.95 -26.45
N GLU A 617 5.83 15.73 -27.48
CA GLU A 617 5.40 15.63 -28.89
C GLU A 617 4.54 14.37 -29.17
N TYR A 618 4.63 13.34 -28.32
CA TYR A 618 3.85 12.11 -28.41
C TYR A 618 3.51 11.58 -27.01
N ARG A 619 2.26 11.14 -26.81
CA ARG A 619 1.81 10.44 -25.59
C ARG A 619 1.14 9.12 -25.95
N ALA A 620 1.70 8.02 -25.46
CA ALA A 620 0.99 6.76 -25.34
C ALA A 620 0.26 6.75 -23.99
N ALA A 621 -0.98 7.26 -23.96
CA ALA A 621 -1.75 7.36 -22.73
C ALA A 621 -2.08 5.97 -22.15
N THR A 622 -1.94 5.82 -20.83
CA THR A 622 -2.18 4.55 -20.12
C THR A 622 -2.93 4.79 -18.81
N ASP A 623 -3.80 3.87 -18.42
CA ASP A 623 -4.42 3.81 -17.09
C ASP A 623 -3.61 2.86 -16.19
N VAL A 624 -2.92 3.42 -15.20
CA VAL A 624 -2.15 2.70 -14.17
C VAL A 624 -2.77 2.90 -12.78
N TYR A 625 -3.86 3.70 -12.66
CA TYR A 625 -4.40 4.12 -11.37
C TYR A 625 -4.88 2.95 -10.51
N ALA A 626 -5.48 1.92 -11.12
CA ALA A 626 -5.90 0.72 -10.40
C ALA A 626 -4.75 -0.01 -9.69
N LEU A 627 -3.52 0.06 -10.24
CA LEU A 627 -2.33 -0.52 -9.59
C LEU A 627 -1.77 0.41 -8.50
N MET A 628 -1.84 1.74 -8.70
CA MET A 628 -1.43 2.72 -7.69
C MET A 628 -2.33 2.65 -6.44
N PHE A 629 -3.65 2.60 -6.64
CA PHE A 629 -4.62 2.41 -5.56
C PHE A 629 -4.42 1.07 -4.84
N LEU A 630 -4.11 -0.01 -5.59
CA LEU A 630 -3.78 -1.31 -4.97
C LEU A 630 -2.51 -1.23 -4.10
N THR A 631 -1.46 -0.53 -4.53
CA THR A 631 -0.28 -0.31 -3.67
C THR A 631 -0.61 0.52 -2.43
N ASP A 632 -1.43 1.56 -2.55
CA ASP A 632 -1.84 2.38 -1.40
C ASP A 632 -2.74 1.63 -0.40
N VAL A 633 -3.58 0.70 -0.88
CA VAL A 633 -4.36 -0.21 -0.02
C VAL A 633 -3.46 -1.22 0.69
N ILE A 634 -2.42 -1.74 0.02
CA ILE A 634 -1.41 -2.60 0.66
C ILE A 634 -0.64 -1.80 1.72
N ASP A 635 -0.21 -0.57 1.44
CA ASP A 635 0.42 0.33 2.41
C ASP A 635 -0.47 0.59 3.64
N PHE A 636 -1.77 0.81 3.43
CA PHE A 636 -2.75 1.02 4.49
C PHE A 636 -2.94 -0.25 5.36
N ILE A 637 -2.97 -1.42 4.73
CA ILE A 637 -3.00 -2.74 5.41
C ILE A 637 -1.71 -2.97 6.22
N VAL A 638 -0.53 -2.62 5.68
CA VAL A 638 0.76 -2.72 6.38
C VAL A 638 0.84 -1.77 7.57
N ILE A 639 0.27 -0.56 7.49
CA ILE A 639 0.15 0.34 8.65
C ILE A 639 -0.75 -0.31 9.73
N ILE A 640 -1.97 -0.74 9.38
CA ILE A 640 -2.96 -1.26 10.33
C ILE A 640 -2.45 -2.49 11.07
N PHE A 641 -2.00 -3.53 10.36
CA PHE A 641 -1.43 -4.70 11.02
C PHE A 641 -0.07 -4.40 11.67
N GLY A 642 0.62 -3.35 11.23
CA GLY A 642 1.93 -2.96 11.72
C GLY A 642 1.97 -2.12 12.98
N PHE A 643 0.85 -1.86 13.67
CA PHE A 643 0.77 -0.84 14.74
C PHE A 643 1.86 -0.95 15.83
N TRP A 644 2.20 -2.17 16.26
CA TRP A 644 3.27 -2.43 17.26
C TRP A 644 4.68 -1.99 16.80
N ALA A 645 4.90 -1.84 15.50
CA ALA A 645 6.18 -1.42 14.92
C ALA A 645 6.35 0.11 14.95
N PHE A 646 5.31 0.85 15.36
CA PHE A 646 5.28 2.31 15.43
C PHE A 646 5.03 2.83 16.87
N GLY A 647 4.96 1.92 17.85
CA GLY A 647 5.06 2.20 19.28
C GLY A 647 6.51 2.21 19.79
N LYS A 648 6.69 2.49 21.08
CA LYS A 648 8.01 2.59 21.73
C LYS A 648 8.51 1.27 22.30
N HIS A 649 7.65 0.40 22.84
CA HIS A 649 8.06 -0.85 23.49
C HIS A 649 7.85 -2.05 22.56
N SER A 650 8.32 -3.24 22.96
CA SER A 650 8.41 -4.39 22.04
C SER A 650 7.06 -5.08 21.88
N ALA A 651 6.82 -5.75 20.74
CA ALA A 651 5.49 -6.20 20.30
C ALA A 651 4.70 -7.10 21.28
N ALA A 652 5.38 -7.80 22.19
CA ALA A 652 4.74 -8.60 23.24
C ALA A 652 4.36 -7.77 24.49
N ALA A 653 5.07 -6.66 24.76
CA ALA A 653 4.76 -5.72 25.83
C ALA A 653 3.72 -4.70 25.37
N ASP A 654 3.94 -4.05 24.20
CA ASP A 654 3.14 -2.95 23.65
C ASP A 654 1.63 -3.26 23.66
N ILE A 655 1.22 -4.49 23.29
CA ILE A 655 -0.22 -4.85 23.23
C ILE A 655 -0.84 -4.98 24.63
N ALA A 656 -0.09 -5.45 25.62
CA ALA A 656 -0.56 -5.55 27.00
C ALA A 656 -0.50 -4.21 27.73
N SER A 657 0.58 -3.44 27.54
CA SER A 657 0.78 -2.14 28.21
C SER A 657 -0.14 -1.06 27.62
N SER A 658 -0.24 -0.95 26.29
CA SER A 658 -1.12 0.06 25.66
C SER A 658 -2.60 -0.17 25.96
N LEU A 659 -3.00 -1.42 26.26
CA LEU A 659 -4.37 -1.77 26.70
C LEU A 659 -4.58 -1.56 28.22
N SER A 660 -3.53 -1.25 28.98
CA SER A 660 -3.60 -0.82 30.39
C SER A 660 -3.30 0.68 30.59
N GLU A 661 -2.72 1.33 29.58
CA GLU A 661 -2.35 2.76 29.56
C GLU A 661 -3.29 3.60 28.68
N ASP A 662 -4.27 2.97 28.03
CA ASP A 662 -5.29 3.55 27.11
C ASP A 662 -4.73 4.43 25.96
N GLN A 663 -3.45 4.26 25.62
CA GLN A 663 -2.72 5.14 24.68
C GLN A 663 -2.37 4.45 23.37
N VAL A 664 -2.87 5.00 22.26
CA VAL A 664 -2.53 4.58 20.90
C VAL A 664 -1.31 5.36 20.40
N PRO A 665 -0.28 4.72 19.79
CA PRO A 665 0.91 5.42 19.32
C PRO A 665 0.62 6.56 18.32
N GLU A 666 1.04 7.78 18.66
CA GLU A 666 0.77 8.99 17.86
C GLU A 666 1.32 8.88 16.41
N ALA A 667 2.50 8.28 16.25
CA ALA A 667 3.13 8.08 14.94
C ALA A 667 2.30 7.18 14.00
N PHE A 668 1.61 6.18 14.56
CA PHE A 668 0.70 5.30 13.81
C PHE A 668 -0.54 6.07 13.33
N LEU A 669 -1.17 6.85 14.22
CA LEU A 669 -2.32 7.69 13.88
C LEU A 669 -1.98 8.74 12.81
N ALA A 670 -0.81 9.38 12.95
CA ALA A 670 -0.32 10.35 11.98
C ALA A 670 -0.11 9.73 10.58
N MET A 671 0.48 8.54 10.49
CA MET A 671 0.61 7.83 9.21
C MET A 671 -0.74 7.45 8.60
N LEU A 672 -1.67 6.92 9.40
CA LEU A 672 -2.98 6.49 8.90
C LEU A 672 -3.74 7.68 8.30
N LEU A 673 -3.74 8.82 9.00
CA LEU A 673 -4.32 10.08 8.52
C LEU A 673 -3.63 10.57 7.23
N ILE A 674 -2.30 10.57 7.17
CA ILE A 674 -1.53 11.01 6.00
C ILE A 674 -1.77 10.07 4.80
N GLN A 675 -1.73 8.76 5.00
CA GLN A 675 -1.96 7.76 3.94
C GLN A 675 -3.36 7.95 3.34
N PHE A 676 -4.40 7.97 4.18
CA PHE A 676 -5.78 8.20 3.75
C PHE A 676 -5.94 9.55 3.01
N SER A 677 -5.34 10.62 3.54
CA SER A 677 -5.34 11.93 2.88
C SER A 677 -4.67 11.91 1.50
N THR A 678 -3.53 11.21 1.36
CA THR A 678 -2.85 11.08 0.05
C THR A 678 -3.66 10.27 -0.95
N MET A 679 -4.39 9.23 -0.53
CA MET A 679 -5.28 8.45 -1.40
C MET A 679 -6.43 9.30 -1.95
N ILE A 680 -7.04 10.14 -1.10
CA ILE A 680 -8.11 11.07 -1.51
C ILE A 680 -7.58 12.11 -2.50
N ILE A 681 -6.43 12.74 -2.21
CA ILE A 681 -5.84 13.75 -3.08
C ILE A 681 -5.44 13.15 -4.44
N ASP A 682 -4.95 11.90 -4.48
CA ASP A 682 -4.64 11.23 -5.75
C ASP A 682 -5.92 10.90 -6.55
N ARG A 683 -7.01 10.48 -5.89
CA ARG A 683 -8.31 10.28 -6.57
C ARG A 683 -8.79 11.56 -7.24
N ALA A 684 -8.71 12.70 -6.53
CA ALA A 684 -9.07 14.01 -7.09
C ALA A 684 -8.19 14.40 -8.29
N LEU A 685 -6.87 14.21 -8.20
CA LEU A 685 -5.92 14.53 -9.27
C LEU A 685 -6.09 13.62 -10.51
N TYR A 686 -6.43 12.35 -10.30
CA TYR A 686 -6.79 11.40 -11.36
C TYR A 686 -8.07 11.82 -12.09
N LEU A 687 -9.15 12.11 -11.35
CA LEU A 687 -10.46 12.48 -11.94
C LEU A 687 -10.37 13.79 -12.74
N ARG A 688 -9.68 14.81 -12.21
CA ARG A 688 -9.42 16.07 -12.93
C ARG A 688 -8.34 15.96 -14.02
N LYS A 689 -7.80 14.75 -14.29
CA LYS A 689 -6.80 14.44 -15.34
C LYS A 689 -5.54 15.34 -15.27
N ALA A 690 -5.21 15.84 -14.08
CA ALA A 690 -4.40 17.04 -13.88
C ALA A 690 -2.90 16.75 -13.78
N VAL A 691 -2.23 16.50 -14.91
CA VAL A 691 -0.79 16.12 -14.98
C VAL A 691 0.12 17.08 -14.21
N LEU A 692 -0.11 18.40 -14.26
CA LEU A 692 0.67 19.38 -13.49
C LEU A 692 0.48 19.23 -11.98
N GLY A 693 -0.76 19.05 -11.52
CA GLY A 693 -1.07 18.83 -10.11
C GLY A 693 -0.47 17.52 -9.61
N LYS A 694 -0.59 16.44 -10.39
CA LYS A 694 0.02 15.15 -10.08
C LYS A 694 1.55 15.21 -10.02
N LEU A 695 2.21 16.00 -10.89
CA LEU A 695 3.65 16.24 -10.83
C LEU A 695 4.08 17.01 -9.56
N ILE A 696 3.35 18.06 -9.18
CA ILE A 696 3.62 18.83 -7.95
C ILE A 696 3.42 17.92 -6.73
N PHE A 697 2.33 17.15 -6.70
CA PHE A 697 2.02 16.18 -5.66
C PHE A 697 3.12 15.11 -5.54
N GLN A 698 3.60 14.53 -6.65
CA GLN A 698 4.73 13.59 -6.66
C GLN A 698 6.00 14.20 -6.04
N VAL A 699 6.34 15.45 -6.36
CA VAL A 699 7.52 16.12 -5.77
C VAL A 699 7.36 16.28 -4.25
N ILE A 700 6.20 16.78 -3.80
CA ILE A 700 5.92 16.98 -2.37
C ILE A 700 5.93 15.65 -1.62
N LEU A 701 5.28 14.61 -2.17
CA LEU A 701 5.10 13.32 -1.53
C LEU A 701 6.41 12.52 -1.47
N VAL A 702 7.29 12.63 -2.49
CA VAL A 702 8.65 12.08 -2.43
C VAL A 702 9.44 12.72 -1.29
N PHE A 703 9.58 14.05 -1.26
CA PHE A 703 10.36 14.70 -0.19
C PHE A 703 9.73 14.52 1.19
N GLY A 704 8.41 14.60 1.30
CA GLY A 704 7.67 14.43 2.56
C GLY A 704 7.88 13.05 3.17
N ILE A 705 7.73 11.98 2.40
CA ILE A 705 7.90 10.62 2.92
C ILE A 705 9.38 10.29 3.20
N HIS A 706 10.32 10.75 2.37
CA HIS A 706 11.75 10.54 2.65
C HIS A 706 12.23 11.33 3.88
N LEU A 707 11.65 12.52 4.15
CA LEU A 707 11.88 13.24 5.40
C LEU A 707 11.24 12.53 6.59
N TRP A 708 9.99 12.06 6.44
CA TRP A 708 9.24 11.46 7.53
C TRP A 708 9.84 10.10 7.96
N MET A 709 10.13 9.19 7.02
CA MET A 709 10.63 7.84 7.33
C MET A 709 12.04 7.81 7.93
N PHE A 710 12.95 8.67 7.48
CA PHE A 710 14.37 8.59 7.86
C PHE A 710 14.76 9.59 8.97
N PHE A 711 13.89 10.54 9.33
CA PHE A 711 14.16 11.50 10.41
C PHE A 711 13.04 11.60 11.44
N ILE A 712 11.76 11.70 11.04
CA ILE A 712 10.66 11.92 11.99
C ILE A 712 10.27 10.61 12.70
N LEU A 713 10.11 9.51 11.97
CA LEU A 713 9.77 8.21 12.56
C LEU A 713 10.82 7.74 13.59
N PRO A 714 12.14 7.78 13.33
CA PRO A 714 13.16 7.48 14.34
C PRO A 714 13.19 8.46 15.52
N ALA A 715 12.74 9.71 15.35
CA ALA A 715 12.66 10.69 16.43
C ALA A 715 11.51 10.40 17.41
N VAL A 716 10.37 9.93 16.91
CA VAL A 716 9.18 9.65 17.75
C VAL A 716 9.22 8.24 18.36
N THR A 717 9.73 7.26 17.62
CA THR A 717 9.79 5.85 18.07
C THR A 717 11.10 5.48 18.78
N GLU A 718 12.12 6.35 18.73
CA GLU A 718 13.48 6.13 19.24
C GLU A 718 14.20 4.91 18.63
N ARG A 719 13.65 4.34 17.54
CA ARG A 719 14.08 3.09 16.91
C ARG A 719 14.78 3.30 15.57
N MET A 720 15.72 2.40 15.26
CA MET A 720 16.41 2.39 13.97
C MET A 720 15.55 1.78 12.87
N PHE A 721 15.40 2.51 11.75
CA PHE A 721 14.68 2.03 10.57
C PHE A 721 15.20 0.69 10.02
N ASN A 722 16.51 0.43 10.11
CA ASN A 722 17.12 -0.83 9.67
C ASN A 722 16.69 -2.07 10.50
N GLN A 723 16.21 -1.89 11.74
CA GLN A 723 15.63 -2.97 12.55
C GLN A 723 14.11 -3.13 12.28
N ASN A 724 13.45 -2.10 11.76
CA ASN A 724 12.00 -2.06 11.60
C ASN A 724 11.55 -2.60 10.22
N PHE A 725 11.38 -3.92 10.12
CA PHE A 725 10.93 -4.58 8.89
C PHE A 725 9.57 -4.07 8.37
N VAL A 726 8.65 -3.69 9.25
CA VAL A 726 7.33 -3.16 8.85
C VAL A 726 7.47 -1.81 8.16
N ALA A 727 8.28 -0.91 8.74
CA ALA A 727 8.61 0.38 8.13
C ALA A 727 9.35 0.22 6.79
N GLN A 728 10.23 -0.77 6.66
CA GLN A 728 10.90 -1.11 5.40
C GLN A 728 9.94 -1.62 4.33
N LEU A 729 9.02 -2.54 4.70
CA LEU A 729 8.01 -3.09 3.79
C LEU A 729 7.07 -2.00 3.27
N TRP A 730 6.62 -1.11 4.15
CA TRP A 730 5.82 0.05 3.78
C TRP A 730 6.58 1.00 2.85
N TYR A 731 7.81 1.40 3.20
CA TYR A 731 8.63 2.25 2.33
C TYR A 731 8.90 1.60 0.96
N PHE A 732 9.04 0.27 0.91
CA PHE A 732 9.21 -0.47 -0.34
C PHE A 732 7.96 -0.44 -1.23
N VAL A 733 6.77 -0.71 -0.67
CA VAL A 733 5.50 -0.65 -1.42
C VAL A 733 5.21 0.80 -1.85
N LYS A 734 5.46 1.79 -0.99
CA LYS A 734 5.39 3.21 -1.37
C LYS A 734 6.41 3.61 -2.45
N CYS A 735 7.56 2.95 -2.53
CA CYS A 735 8.51 3.09 -3.65
C CYS A 735 7.97 2.51 -4.96
N ILE A 736 7.18 1.44 -4.92
CA ILE A 736 6.45 0.94 -6.09
C ILE A 736 5.38 1.95 -6.50
N TYR A 737 4.60 2.50 -5.55
CA TYR A 737 3.65 3.60 -5.81
C TYR A 737 4.34 4.79 -6.50
N PHE A 738 5.50 5.26 -6.01
CA PHE A 738 6.25 6.35 -6.65
C PHE A 738 6.64 6.03 -8.10
N GLY A 739 7.02 4.78 -8.40
CA GLY A 739 7.33 4.32 -9.75
C GLY A 739 6.11 4.29 -10.68
N LEU A 740 4.97 3.78 -10.20
CA LEU A 740 3.70 3.74 -10.95
C LEU A 740 3.14 5.15 -11.18
N SER A 741 3.23 6.02 -10.17
CA SER A 741 2.86 7.44 -10.23
C SER A 741 3.69 8.21 -11.26
N ALA A 742 5.02 8.02 -11.27
CA ALA A 742 5.90 8.62 -12.28
C ALA A 742 5.63 8.06 -13.69
N LEU A 743 5.33 6.77 -13.83
CA LEU A 743 4.89 6.16 -15.09
C LEU A 743 3.60 6.80 -15.61
N GLN A 744 2.60 7.01 -14.74
CA GLN A 744 1.33 7.67 -15.09
C GLN A 744 1.55 9.13 -15.55
N ILE A 745 2.43 9.89 -14.89
CA ILE A 745 2.81 11.25 -15.32
C ILE A 745 3.50 11.22 -16.70
N ARG A 746 4.40 10.25 -16.93
CA ARG A 746 5.17 10.11 -18.17
C ARG A 746 4.31 9.73 -19.37
N CYS A 747 3.36 8.82 -19.21
CA CYS A 747 2.43 8.38 -20.26
C CYS A 747 1.29 9.39 -20.48
N GLY A 748 0.81 10.03 -19.41
CA GLY A 748 -0.39 10.86 -19.41
C GLY A 748 -1.67 10.06 -19.24
N TYR A 749 -2.73 10.75 -18.81
CA TYR A 749 -4.06 10.16 -18.60
C TYR A 749 -4.77 9.88 -19.95
N PRO A 750 -5.53 8.78 -20.06
CA PRO A 750 -6.43 8.56 -21.19
C PRO A 750 -7.65 9.49 -21.12
N THR A 751 -8.36 9.63 -22.25
CA THR A 751 -9.59 10.45 -22.32
C THR A 751 -10.73 9.86 -21.50
N ARG A 752 -10.86 8.53 -21.51
CA ARG A 752 -11.89 7.72 -20.81
C ARG A 752 -11.35 7.13 -19.52
N ILE A 753 -11.99 7.44 -18.38
CA ILE A 753 -11.54 7.14 -17.01
C ILE A 753 -12.66 6.80 -15.99
N LEU A 754 -13.94 7.09 -16.27
CA LEU A 754 -15.02 7.01 -15.26
C LEU A 754 -15.36 5.55 -14.90
N GLY A 755 -15.37 4.67 -15.90
CA GLY A 755 -15.77 3.28 -15.75
C GLY A 755 -14.90 2.49 -14.77
N ASN A 756 -15.55 1.80 -13.83
CA ASN A 756 -14.89 0.96 -12.83
C ASN A 756 -13.97 -0.09 -13.49
N PHE A 757 -12.78 -0.31 -12.93
CA PHE A 757 -11.79 -1.22 -13.49
C PHE A 757 -12.23 -2.69 -13.44
N LEU A 758 -13.03 -3.08 -12.43
CA LEU A 758 -13.55 -4.44 -12.28
C LEU A 758 -14.66 -4.76 -13.29
N THR A 759 -15.45 -3.78 -13.71
CA THR A 759 -16.63 -4.01 -14.56
C THR A 759 -16.31 -4.16 -16.06
N LYS A 760 -15.03 -4.03 -16.45
CA LYS A 760 -14.55 -4.14 -17.84
C LYS A 760 -14.70 -5.55 -18.47
N LYS A 761 -15.05 -6.61 -17.72
CA LYS A 761 -15.28 -7.98 -18.23
C LYS A 761 -16.32 -8.76 -17.39
N TYR A 762 -17.23 -9.47 -18.06
CA TYR A 762 -18.26 -10.30 -17.42
C TYR A 762 -17.77 -11.73 -17.17
N ASN A 763 -16.98 -11.92 -16.11
CA ASN A 763 -16.44 -13.22 -15.68
C ASN A 763 -16.81 -13.52 -14.23
N HIS A 764 -16.92 -14.81 -13.84
CA HIS A 764 -17.03 -15.23 -12.42
C HIS A 764 -15.99 -14.55 -11.52
N LEU A 765 -14.73 -14.45 -11.95
CA LEU A 765 -13.67 -13.81 -11.17
C LEU A 765 -13.94 -12.30 -10.96
N ASN A 766 -14.45 -11.61 -11.98
CA ASN A 766 -14.82 -10.20 -11.87
C ASN A 766 -16.06 -10.02 -10.98
N LEU A 767 -17.04 -10.93 -11.03
CA LEU A 767 -18.19 -10.96 -10.13
C LEU A 767 -17.75 -11.09 -8.66
N PHE A 768 -16.94 -12.09 -8.32
CA PHE A 768 -16.47 -12.28 -6.95
C PHE A 768 -15.57 -11.15 -6.46
N LEU A 769 -14.69 -10.59 -7.32
CA LEU A 769 -13.89 -9.41 -6.96
C LEU A 769 -14.77 -8.17 -6.77
N PHE A 770 -15.84 -7.99 -7.55
CA PHE A 770 -16.76 -6.86 -7.42
C PHE A 770 -17.66 -6.98 -6.18
N GLN A 771 -18.14 -8.19 -5.85
CA GLN A 771 -18.83 -8.45 -4.59
C GLN A 771 -17.90 -8.25 -3.38
N GLY A 772 -16.65 -8.74 -3.46
CA GLY A 772 -15.64 -8.49 -2.43
C GLY A 772 -15.29 -7.00 -2.27
N PHE A 773 -15.25 -6.25 -3.38
CA PHE A 773 -15.09 -4.79 -3.38
C PHE A 773 -16.26 -4.07 -2.71
N ARG A 774 -17.51 -4.52 -2.93
CA ARG A 774 -18.70 -4.00 -2.22
C ARG A 774 -18.78 -4.39 -0.75
N LEU A 775 -18.05 -5.43 -0.33
CA LEU A 775 -18.02 -5.88 1.07
C LEU A 775 -17.07 -5.05 1.96
N VAL A 776 -16.18 -4.24 1.37
CA VAL A 776 -15.26 -3.38 2.15
C VAL A 776 -16.02 -2.14 2.66
N PRO A 777 -16.17 -1.96 3.99
CA PRO A 777 -16.94 -0.84 4.54
C PRO A 777 -16.41 0.53 4.11
N PHE A 778 -17.33 1.47 3.89
CA PHE A 778 -17.08 2.86 3.46
C PHE A 778 -16.40 3.05 2.10
N LEU A 779 -15.87 1.99 1.46
CA LEU A 779 -15.08 2.12 0.24
C LEU A 779 -15.95 2.48 -0.98
N VAL A 780 -17.15 1.91 -1.08
CA VAL A 780 -18.09 2.19 -2.17
C VAL A 780 -18.68 3.59 -2.02
N GLU A 781 -19.03 3.96 -0.80
CA GLU A 781 -19.63 5.23 -0.41
C GLU A 781 -18.64 6.38 -0.61
N LEU A 782 -17.41 6.24 -0.10
CA LEU A 782 -16.33 7.20 -0.34
C LEU A 782 -16.00 7.28 -1.83
N ARG A 783 -15.94 6.15 -2.56
CA ARG A 783 -15.74 6.17 -4.02
C ARG A 783 -16.83 6.99 -4.71
N ALA A 784 -18.11 6.72 -4.44
CA ALA A 784 -19.20 7.37 -5.15
C ALA A 784 -19.27 8.87 -4.85
N VAL A 785 -19.07 9.27 -3.59
CA VAL A 785 -18.99 10.69 -3.19
C VAL A 785 -17.76 11.36 -3.83
N MET A 786 -16.58 10.75 -3.81
CA MET A 786 -15.37 11.30 -4.45
C MET A 786 -15.53 11.44 -5.97
N ASP A 787 -16.12 10.44 -6.62
CA ASP A 787 -16.33 10.43 -8.06
C ASP A 787 -17.38 11.49 -8.47
N TRP A 788 -18.39 11.76 -7.62
CA TRP A 788 -19.32 12.90 -7.78
C TRP A 788 -18.64 14.27 -7.58
N VAL A 789 -17.87 14.47 -6.49
CA VAL A 789 -17.27 15.78 -6.15
C VAL A 789 -16.26 16.28 -7.21
N TRP A 790 -15.60 15.40 -7.96
CA TRP A 790 -14.56 15.79 -8.93
C TRP A 790 -14.89 15.53 -10.40
N THR A 791 -16.07 14.99 -10.70
CA THR A 791 -16.63 14.92 -12.06
C THR A 791 -17.57 16.09 -12.31
N ASP A 792 -17.49 16.72 -13.48
CA ASP A 792 -18.46 17.75 -13.87
C ASP A 792 -19.77 17.06 -14.32
N THR A 793 -20.87 17.25 -13.60
CA THR A 793 -22.21 16.63 -13.81
C THR A 793 -23.30 17.58 -13.31
N THR A 794 -24.54 17.46 -13.81
CA THR A 794 -25.69 18.21 -13.28
C THR A 794 -26.47 17.45 -12.19
N LEU A 795 -26.22 16.15 -11.99
CA LEU A 795 -26.99 15.36 -11.04
C LEU A 795 -26.61 15.64 -9.58
N SER A 796 -27.64 15.69 -8.72
CA SER A 796 -27.46 15.70 -7.26
C SER A 796 -26.81 14.42 -6.75
N LEU A 797 -26.22 14.47 -5.54
CA LEU A 797 -25.57 13.31 -4.93
C LEU A 797 -26.53 12.11 -4.76
N SER A 798 -27.80 12.34 -4.44
CA SER A 798 -28.81 11.26 -4.37
C SER A 798 -28.99 10.57 -5.73
N ASN A 799 -29.13 11.38 -6.79
CA ASN A 799 -29.36 10.90 -8.15
C ASN A 799 -28.12 10.15 -8.67
N TRP A 800 -26.92 10.63 -8.34
CA TRP A 800 -25.65 9.96 -8.62
C TRP A 800 -25.55 8.59 -7.94
N MET A 801 -25.87 8.51 -6.64
CA MET A 801 -25.88 7.24 -5.88
C MET A 801 -26.88 6.24 -6.47
N CYS A 802 -28.06 6.68 -6.92
CA CYS A 802 -29.02 5.82 -7.60
C CYS A 802 -28.45 5.23 -8.91
N VAL A 803 -27.75 6.02 -9.74
CA VAL A 803 -27.12 5.50 -10.97
C VAL A 803 -26.03 4.47 -10.66
N GLU A 804 -25.16 4.73 -9.68
CA GLU A 804 -24.08 3.80 -9.32
C GLU A 804 -24.62 2.48 -8.73
N ASP A 805 -25.66 2.49 -7.90
CA ASP A 805 -26.24 1.24 -7.36
C ASP A 805 -27.03 0.45 -8.42
N ILE A 806 -27.84 1.13 -9.25
CA ILE A 806 -28.49 0.50 -10.42
C ILE A 806 -27.45 -0.18 -11.30
N TYR A 807 -26.35 0.52 -11.63
CA TYR A 807 -25.26 -0.04 -12.42
C TYR A 807 -24.56 -1.22 -11.73
N ALA A 808 -24.31 -1.13 -10.42
CA ALA A 808 -23.68 -2.20 -9.64
C ALA A 808 -24.53 -3.47 -9.59
N ASN A 809 -25.85 -3.33 -9.42
CA ASN A 809 -26.79 -4.45 -9.35
C ASN A 809 -26.97 -5.08 -10.74
N ILE A 810 -27.15 -4.27 -11.79
CA ILE A 810 -27.23 -4.73 -13.18
C ILE A 810 -25.92 -5.42 -13.64
N PHE A 811 -24.75 -4.95 -13.20
CA PHE A 811 -23.48 -5.62 -13.49
C PHE A 811 -23.38 -7.02 -12.83
N ILE A 812 -23.86 -7.17 -11.60
CA ILE A 812 -23.93 -8.46 -10.91
C ILE A 812 -24.86 -9.43 -11.66
N ILE A 813 -26.05 -8.96 -12.06
CA ILE A 813 -27.01 -9.76 -12.83
C ILE A 813 -26.42 -10.16 -14.19
N LYS A 814 -25.82 -9.23 -14.94
CA LYS A 814 -25.15 -9.52 -16.23
C LYS A 814 -24.08 -10.59 -16.07
N CYS A 815 -23.24 -10.50 -15.03
CA CYS A 815 -22.24 -11.52 -14.76
C CYS A 815 -22.86 -12.88 -14.42
N SER A 816 -23.96 -12.91 -13.67
CA SER A 816 -24.71 -14.14 -13.40
C SER A 816 -25.20 -14.78 -14.71
N ARG A 817 -25.96 -14.03 -15.53
CA ARG A 817 -26.55 -14.52 -16.79
C ARG A 817 -25.50 -14.96 -17.82
N GLU A 818 -24.37 -14.26 -17.95
CA GLU A 818 -23.25 -14.72 -18.78
C GLU A 818 -22.66 -16.04 -18.27
N THR A 819 -22.64 -16.28 -16.96
CA THR A 819 -22.13 -17.55 -16.41
C THR A 819 -23.13 -18.70 -16.56
N GLU A 820 -24.44 -18.43 -16.49
CA GLU A 820 -25.49 -19.40 -16.83
C GLU A 820 -25.46 -19.75 -18.32
N LYS A 821 -25.31 -18.75 -19.21
CA LYS A 821 -25.13 -18.93 -20.66
C LYS A 821 -23.88 -19.74 -21.02
N LYS A 822 -22.79 -19.57 -20.26
CA LYS A 822 -21.50 -20.27 -20.45
C LYS A 822 -21.45 -21.69 -19.85
N TYR A 823 -22.25 -21.94 -18.81
CA TYR A 823 -22.34 -23.24 -18.12
C TYR A 823 -23.81 -23.69 -17.96
N PRO A 824 -24.56 -23.85 -19.08
CA PRO A 824 -26.00 -24.07 -19.04
C PRO A 824 -26.36 -25.38 -18.34
N GLN A 825 -27.37 -25.32 -17.49
CA GLN A 825 -27.92 -26.46 -16.78
C GLN A 825 -29.22 -26.90 -17.48
N PRO A 826 -29.31 -28.12 -18.03
CA PRO A 826 -30.51 -28.56 -18.73
C PRO A 826 -31.70 -28.69 -17.77
N LYS A 827 -32.89 -28.37 -18.27
CA LYS A 827 -34.14 -28.30 -17.50
C LYS A 827 -34.40 -29.61 -16.74
N GLY A 828 -34.87 -29.50 -15.49
CA GLY A 828 -35.23 -30.64 -14.64
C GLY A 828 -34.06 -31.40 -13.99
N GLN A 829 -32.78 -31.10 -14.29
CA GLN A 829 -31.67 -31.83 -13.65
C GLN A 829 -31.43 -31.43 -12.18
N LYS A 830 -31.26 -32.44 -11.33
CA LYS A 830 -30.91 -32.29 -9.91
C LYS A 830 -29.55 -31.59 -9.73
N LYS A 831 -29.51 -30.52 -8.93
CA LYS A 831 -28.26 -29.83 -8.54
C LYS A 831 -27.28 -30.83 -7.89
N LYS A 832 -25.98 -30.72 -8.21
CA LYS A 832 -24.93 -31.67 -7.76
C LYS A 832 -24.87 -31.75 -6.23
N LYS A 833 -24.84 -32.97 -5.66
CA LYS A 833 -24.74 -33.22 -4.20
C LYS A 833 -23.64 -32.41 -3.53
N ILE A 834 -22.44 -32.37 -4.14
CA ILE A 834 -21.27 -31.67 -3.58
C ILE A 834 -21.47 -30.15 -3.44
N VAL A 835 -22.26 -29.51 -4.32
CA VAL A 835 -22.57 -28.08 -4.20
C VAL A 835 -23.55 -27.84 -3.05
N LYS A 836 -24.58 -28.70 -2.91
CA LYS A 836 -25.54 -28.62 -1.79
C LYS A 836 -24.84 -28.79 -0.44
N TYR A 837 -24.04 -29.86 -0.28
CA TYR A 837 -23.36 -30.14 1.00
C TYR A 837 -22.20 -29.19 1.28
N GLY A 838 -21.45 -28.75 0.25
CA GLY A 838 -20.38 -27.77 0.42
C GLY A 838 -20.91 -26.41 0.87
N MET A 839 -21.82 -25.81 0.09
CA MET A 839 -22.36 -24.47 0.38
C MET A 839 -23.24 -24.47 1.64
N GLY A 840 -24.19 -25.42 1.75
CA GLY A 840 -25.06 -25.52 2.91
C GLY A 840 -24.32 -25.92 4.19
N GLY A 841 -23.36 -26.84 4.10
CA GLY A 841 -22.53 -27.24 5.23
C GLY A 841 -21.63 -26.11 5.73
N LEU A 842 -21.06 -25.30 4.84
CA LEU A 842 -20.27 -24.13 5.21
C LEU A 842 -21.12 -23.06 5.92
N ILE A 843 -22.35 -22.80 5.45
CA ILE A 843 -23.30 -21.87 6.11
C ILE A 843 -23.67 -22.38 7.51
N ILE A 844 -24.00 -23.68 7.65
CA ILE A 844 -24.34 -24.29 8.95
C ILE A 844 -23.13 -24.24 9.91
N PHE A 845 -21.93 -24.57 9.42
CA PHE A 845 -20.70 -24.49 10.20
C PHE A 845 -20.42 -23.06 10.68
N PHE A 846 -20.54 -22.06 9.80
CA PHE A 846 -20.34 -20.66 10.15
C PHE A 846 -21.35 -20.15 11.19
N LEU A 847 -22.62 -20.56 11.08
CA LEU A 847 -23.65 -20.26 12.08
C LEU A 847 -23.32 -20.88 13.45
N ILE A 848 -22.86 -22.13 13.47
CA ILE A 848 -22.39 -22.81 14.70
C ILE A 848 -21.17 -22.07 15.28
N CYS A 849 -20.20 -21.67 14.46
CA CYS A 849 -19.05 -20.89 14.92
C CYS A 849 -19.46 -19.56 15.57
N ILE A 850 -20.39 -18.81 14.96
CA ILE A 850 -20.89 -17.54 15.53
C ILE A 850 -21.47 -17.74 16.94
N ILE A 851 -22.20 -18.83 17.17
CA ILE A 851 -22.85 -19.11 18.45
C ILE A 851 -21.83 -19.66 19.48
N TRP A 852 -20.98 -20.61 19.10
CA TRP A 852 -20.16 -21.36 20.04
C TRP A 852 -18.74 -20.82 20.24
N PHE A 853 -18.13 -20.15 19.25
CA PHE A 853 -16.77 -19.62 19.38
C PHE A 853 -16.63 -18.58 20.51
N PRO A 854 -17.56 -17.63 20.71
CA PRO A 854 -17.47 -16.69 21.84
C PRO A 854 -17.48 -17.40 23.20
N LEU A 855 -18.33 -18.41 23.38
CA LEU A 855 -18.40 -19.19 24.63
C LEU A 855 -17.09 -19.94 24.92
N LEU A 856 -16.48 -20.55 23.89
CA LEU A 856 -15.16 -21.19 24.02
C LEU A 856 -14.08 -20.18 24.37
N PHE A 857 -14.05 -19.01 23.70
CA PHE A 857 -13.08 -17.96 23.95
C PHE A 857 -13.18 -17.40 25.39
N ILE A 858 -14.39 -17.11 25.87
CA ILE A 858 -14.65 -16.64 27.24
C ILE A 858 -14.15 -17.65 28.29
N SER A 859 -14.38 -18.95 28.04
CA SER A 859 -13.93 -20.03 28.93
C SER A 859 -12.40 -20.11 29.01
N LEU A 860 -11.71 -19.98 27.88
CA LEU A 860 -10.24 -20.00 27.80
C LEU A 860 -9.61 -18.78 28.50
N VAL A 861 -10.15 -17.58 28.29
CA VAL A 861 -9.60 -16.34 28.88
C VAL A 861 -9.65 -16.35 30.41
N ARG A 862 -10.70 -16.91 31.02
CA ARG A 862 -10.82 -16.99 32.49
C ARG A 862 -10.03 -18.13 33.13
N SER A 863 -9.63 -19.16 32.38
CA SER A 863 -8.98 -20.36 32.93
C SER A 863 -7.45 -20.39 32.81
N VAL A 864 -6.88 -19.65 31.86
CA VAL A 864 -5.43 -19.73 31.54
C VAL A 864 -4.59 -18.65 32.23
N VAL A 865 -5.19 -17.57 32.76
CA VAL A 865 -4.47 -16.35 33.18
C VAL A 865 -4.67 -16.01 34.66
N GLY A 866 -4.45 -16.99 35.55
CA GLY A 866 -4.41 -16.77 37.00
C GLY A 866 -2.98 -16.57 37.51
N VAL A 867 -2.63 -15.36 37.93
CA VAL A 867 -1.32 -15.01 38.52
C VAL A 867 -1.35 -15.22 40.03
N VAL A 868 -0.24 -15.71 40.60
CA VAL A 868 -0.08 -15.88 42.04
C VAL A 868 0.36 -14.55 42.66
N ASN A 869 -0.39 -14.03 43.63
CA ASN A 869 -0.13 -12.76 44.30
C ASN A 869 -0.03 -12.94 45.82
N HIS A 870 1.14 -13.42 46.27
CA HIS A 870 1.47 -13.61 47.69
C HIS A 870 1.37 -12.29 48.48
N PRO A 871 1.02 -12.34 49.78
CA PRO A 871 1.11 -11.17 50.64
C PRO A 871 2.56 -10.66 50.75
N ILE A 872 2.71 -9.34 50.72
CA ILE A 872 3.97 -8.60 50.98
C ILE A 872 4.21 -8.50 52.49
N ASP A 873 3.13 -8.19 53.23
CA ASP A 873 3.10 -8.10 54.68
C ASP A 873 1.93 -8.91 55.25
N VAL A 874 2.17 -9.55 56.39
CA VAL A 874 1.16 -10.21 57.22
C VAL A 874 1.23 -9.60 58.61
N THR A 875 0.31 -8.67 58.89
CA THR A 875 0.17 -8.01 60.19
C THR A 875 -0.86 -8.74 61.05
N VAL A 876 -0.47 -9.12 62.27
CA VAL A 876 -1.33 -9.76 63.28
C VAL A 876 -1.33 -8.94 64.57
N THR A 877 -2.51 -8.74 65.14
CA THR A 877 -2.73 -7.94 66.36
C THR A 877 -3.62 -8.67 67.35
N ILE A 878 -3.29 -8.59 68.65
CA ILE A 878 -4.14 -9.05 69.75
C ILE A 878 -4.55 -7.83 70.57
N LYS A 879 -5.85 -7.59 70.71
CA LYS A 879 -6.43 -6.49 71.48
C LYS A 879 -7.34 -7.02 72.58
N LEU A 880 -7.27 -6.40 73.75
CA LEU A 880 -8.21 -6.63 74.84
C LEU A 880 -9.16 -5.43 74.87
N GLY A 881 -10.47 -5.67 74.67
CA GLY A 881 -11.49 -4.64 74.62
C GLY A 881 -11.18 -3.51 73.63
N GLY A 882 -11.42 -2.27 74.07
CA GLY A 882 -11.09 -1.03 73.33
C GLY A 882 -9.70 -0.46 73.61
N TYR A 883 -8.84 -1.17 74.36
CA TYR A 883 -7.55 -0.67 74.82
C TYR A 883 -6.44 -0.83 73.75
N GLU A 884 -5.22 -0.39 74.08
CA GLU A 884 -4.05 -0.63 73.22
C GLU A 884 -3.82 -2.13 72.97
N PRO A 885 -3.33 -2.51 71.77
CA PRO A 885 -2.98 -3.89 71.49
C PRO A 885 -1.95 -4.41 72.48
N LEU A 886 -2.17 -5.61 73.01
CA LEU A 886 -1.19 -6.33 73.83
C LEU A 886 -0.01 -6.73 72.94
N PHE A 887 -0.32 -7.32 71.79
CA PHE A 887 0.63 -7.80 70.80
C PHE A 887 0.33 -7.17 69.43
N THR A 888 1.38 -6.79 68.71
CA THR A 888 1.33 -6.40 67.30
C THR A 888 2.63 -6.83 66.62
N MET A 889 2.51 -7.55 65.51
CA MET A 889 3.63 -8.04 64.70
C MET A 889 3.27 -7.94 63.22
N SER A 890 4.22 -7.49 62.40
CA SER A 890 4.09 -7.30 60.95
C SER A 890 5.21 -8.06 60.24
N VAL A 891 4.85 -9.14 59.54
CA VAL A 891 5.80 -10.08 58.95
C VAL A 891 6.00 -9.77 57.48
N GLN A 892 7.23 -9.42 57.10
CA GLN A 892 7.60 -9.13 55.71
C GLN A 892 8.06 -10.38 54.94
N GLN A 893 8.21 -10.24 53.62
CA GLN A 893 8.54 -11.29 52.64
C GLN A 893 9.64 -12.31 53.02
N GLN A 894 10.61 -11.99 53.89
CA GLN A 894 11.67 -12.95 54.26
C GLN A 894 11.18 -14.06 55.19
N SER A 895 10.14 -13.81 56.00
CA SER A 895 9.53 -14.79 56.89
C SER A 895 8.17 -15.29 56.39
N ILE A 896 7.70 -14.79 55.24
CA ILE A 896 6.59 -15.36 54.45
C ILE A 896 7.20 -16.34 53.44
N GLN A 897 7.12 -17.65 53.72
CA GLN A 897 7.76 -18.67 52.90
C GLN A 897 6.71 -19.44 52.07
N PRO A 898 6.84 -19.52 50.73
CA PRO A 898 5.96 -20.35 49.91
C PRO A 898 6.19 -21.83 50.21
N PHE A 899 5.12 -22.63 50.15
CA PHE A 899 5.18 -24.07 50.40
C PHE A 899 6.10 -24.77 49.40
N THR A 900 6.96 -25.65 49.90
CA THR A 900 7.62 -26.66 49.06
C THR A 900 6.64 -27.80 48.73
N LYS A 901 6.97 -28.59 47.70
CA LYS A 901 6.20 -29.79 47.33
C LYS A 901 6.10 -30.80 48.48
N ALA A 902 7.16 -30.95 49.26
CA ALA A 902 7.19 -31.84 50.43
C ALA A 902 6.26 -31.35 51.56
N GLU A 903 6.19 -30.03 51.83
CA GLU A 903 5.26 -29.47 52.82
C GLU A 903 3.79 -29.59 52.36
N TYR A 904 3.54 -29.49 51.05
CA TYR A 904 2.21 -29.74 50.46
C TYR A 904 1.81 -31.23 50.55
N GLU A 905 2.74 -32.15 50.32
CA GLU A 905 2.56 -33.59 50.53
C GLU A 905 2.31 -33.91 52.02
N GLN A 906 3.01 -33.26 52.96
CA GLN A 906 2.73 -33.38 54.39
C GLN A 906 1.36 -32.82 54.79
N LEU A 907 0.94 -31.69 54.21
CA LEU A 907 -0.38 -31.10 54.45
C LEU A 907 -1.50 -32.02 53.95
N THR A 908 -1.35 -32.59 52.76
CA THR A 908 -2.33 -33.54 52.20
C THR A 908 -2.35 -34.88 52.93
N GLN A 909 -1.21 -35.36 53.45
CA GLN A 909 -1.18 -36.52 54.35
C GLN A 909 -1.89 -36.23 55.68
N LYS A 910 -1.66 -35.05 56.28
CA LYS A 910 -2.31 -34.64 57.55
C LYS A 910 -3.84 -34.59 57.46
N PHE A 911 -4.38 -34.22 56.29
CA PHE A 911 -5.82 -34.05 56.07
C PHE A 911 -6.47 -35.16 55.22
N HIS A 912 -5.73 -36.22 54.89
CA HIS A 912 -6.14 -37.31 54.02
C HIS A 912 -7.54 -37.87 54.34
N ASP A 913 -7.83 -38.06 55.63
CA ASP A 913 -9.06 -38.71 56.09
C ASP A 913 -10.29 -37.77 56.06
N SER A 914 -10.10 -36.47 55.84
CA SER A 914 -11.19 -35.50 55.64
C SER A 914 -11.36 -35.19 54.15
N ALA A 915 -12.37 -35.81 53.53
CA ALA A 915 -12.71 -35.59 52.13
C ALA A 915 -13.01 -34.10 51.80
N VAL A 916 -13.58 -33.35 52.76
CA VAL A 916 -13.88 -31.91 52.59
C VAL A 916 -12.61 -31.07 52.65
N ALA A 917 -11.67 -31.39 53.54
CA ALA A 917 -10.36 -30.76 53.59
C ALA A 917 -9.57 -30.99 52.30
N MET A 918 -9.53 -32.24 51.82
CA MET A 918 -8.84 -32.60 50.58
C MET A 918 -9.46 -31.93 49.33
N GLN A 919 -10.78 -31.80 49.27
CA GLN A 919 -11.47 -31.02 48.23
C GLN A 919 -11.10 -29.53 48.25
N PHE A 920 -10.82 -28.94 49.42
CA PHE A 920 -10.35 -27.56 49.50
C PHE A 920 -8.88 -27.45 49.11
N ILE A 921 -8.00 -28.28 49.67
CA ILE A 921 -6.55 -28.21 49.45
C ILE A 921 -6.22 -28.37 47.96
N THR A 922 -6.88 -29.30 47.27
CA THR A 922 -6.65 -29.57 45.83
C THR A 922 -7.10 -28.46 44.86
N LEU A 923 -7.69 -27.36 45.35
CA LEU A 923 -7.94 -26.14 44.55
C LEU A 923 -6.69 -25.26 44.40
N TYR A 924 -5.65 -25.50 45.21
CA TYR A 924 -4.43 -24.69 45.29
C TYR A 924 -3.21 -25.55 44.94
N ASN A 925 -2.26 -25.00 44.17
CA ASN A 925 -0.92 -25.56 44.04
C ASN A 925 -0.10 -25.26 45.30
N TYR A 926 1.01 -25.96 45.51
CA TYR A 926 2.02 -25.60 46.52
C TYR A 926 2.51 -24.14 46.37
N GLU A 927 2.53 -23.60 45.14
CA GLU A 927 2.91 -22.21 44.85
C GLU A 927 1.88 -21.19 45.36
N ASP A 928 0.63 -21.60 45.57
CA ASP A 928 -0.49 -20.73 45.99
C ASP A 928 -0.64 -20.66 47.52
N ILE A 929 0.20 -21.38 48.28
CA ILE A 929 0.13 -21.48 49.74
C ILE A 929 1.43 -20.94 50.33
N VAL A 930 1.32 -20.07 51.34
CA VAL A 930 2.48 -19.53 52.07
C VAL A 930 2.35 -19.78 53.57
N THR A 931 3.47 -20.01 54.24
CA THR A 931 3.56 -19.96 55.71
C THR A 931 4.15 -18.61 56.12
N ALA A 932 3.36 -17.77 56.78
CA ALA A 932 3.87 -16.62 57.50
C ALA A 932 4.41 -17.09 58.87
N ARG A 933 5.71 -16.92 59.09
CA ARG A 933 6.38 -17.18 60.37
C ARG A 933 6.33 -15.92 61.23
N ILE A 934 5.31 -15.81 62.08
CA ILE A 934 5.08 -14.66 62.95
C ILE A 934 5.92 -14.81 64.21
N GLU A 935 6.78 -13.85 64.54
CA GLU A 935 7.53 -13.86 65.79
C GLU A 935 6.60 -13.64 67.00
N GLY A 936 6.82 -14.41 68.07
CA GLY A 936 5.95 -14.44 69.24
C GLY A 936 6.10 -13.23 70.18
N SER A 937 7.25 -12.55 70.17
CA SER A 937 7.44 -11.30 70.91
C SER A 937 6.83 -10.13 70.16
N SER A 938 6.04 -9.28 70.84
CA SER A 938 5.42 -8.10 70.21
C SER A 938 6.48 -7.16 69.61
N GLY A 939 6.31 -6.79 68.34
CA GLY A 939 7.18 -5.85 67.63
C GLY A 939 7.08 -4.41 68.14
N SER A 940 6.15 -4.15 69.05
CA SER A 940 6.02 -2.88 69.77
C SER A 940 5.88 -3.08 71.28
N VAL A 941 6.66 -2.30 72.04
CA VAL A 941 6.46 -2.05 73.48
C VAL A 941 5.02 -1.58 73.72
N TRP A 942 4.38 -2.10 74.76
CA TRP A 942 3.02 -1.75 75.17
C TRP A 942 3.01 -0.34 75.79
N ARG A 943 2.23 0.60 75.24
CA ARG A 943 2.29 2.04 75.60
C ARG A 943 1.10 2.51 76.43
N ILE A 944 0.35 1.57 77.00
CA ILE A 944 -0.89 1.83 77.76
C ILE A 944 -0.66 2.90 78.84
N SER A 945 -1.57 3.87 78.93
CA SER A 945 -1.47 4.89 79.97
C SER A 945 -1.67 4.26 81.36
N PRO A 946 -1.00 4.75 82.42
CA PRO A 946 -1.22 4.25 83.78
C PRO A 946 -2.70 4.22 84.24
N PRO A 947 -3.56 5.24 83.98
CA PRO A 947 -4.98 5.13 84.32
C PRO A 947 -5.72 4.10 83.44
N SER A 948 -5.37 3.97 82.15
CA SER A 948 -5.94 2.92 81.30
C SER A 948 -5.57 1.51 81.81
N ARG A 949 -4.34 1.29 82.28
CA ARG A 949 -3.92 0.01 82.88
C ARG A 949 -4.68 -0.30 84.18
N GLN A 950 -4.91 0.71 85.02
CA GLN A 950 -5.73 0.55 86.23
C GLN A 950 -7.18 0.21 85.88
N GLU A 951 -7.76 0.85 84.86
CA GLU A 951 -9.13 0.55 84.42
C GLU A 951 -9.24 -0.85 83.78
N VAL A 952 -8.25 -1.30 82.99
CA VAL A 952 -8.17 -2.71 82.50
C VAL A 952 -8.17 -3.70 83.67
N ILE A 953 -7.34 -3.49 84.70
CA ILE A 953 -7.26 -4.39 85.86
C ILE A 953 -8.59 -4.41 86.62
N LYS A 954 -9.21 -3.24 86.82
CA LYS A 954 -10.52 -3.07 87.46
C LYS A 954 -11.66 -3.69 86.64
N GLU A 955 -11.62 -3.58 85.32
CA GLU A 955 -12.59 -4.22 84.43
C GLU A 955 -12.45 -5.75 84.47
N LEU A 956 -11.22 -6.28 84.37
CA LEU A 956 -10.95 -7.71 84.50
C LEU A 956 -11.42 -8.27 85.85
N LEU A 957 -11.16 -7.59 86.97
CA LEU A 957 -11.45 -8.12 88.31
C LEU A 957 -12.86 -7.80 88.86
N THR A 958 -13.51 -6.73 88.41
CA THR A 958 -14.71 -6.18 89.10
C THR A 958 -15.91 -5.91 88.18
N SER A 959 -15.74 -5.83 86.86
CA SER A 959 -16.86 -5.54 85.96
C SER A 959 -17.73 -6.79 85.68
N PRO A 960 -19.07 -6.71 85.75
CA PRO A 960 -19.95 -7.78 85.30
C PRO A 960 -20.06 -7.86 83.76
N ALA A 961 -19.47 -6.92 83.01
CA ALA A 961 -19.49 -6.94 81.54
C ALA A 961 -18.56 -8.02 80.96
N HIS A 962 -18.89 -8.54 79.77
CA HIS A 962 -18.05 -9.46 79.01
C HIS A 962 -16.97 -8.66 78.26
N LEU A 963 -15.71 -8.86 78.62
CA LEU A 963 -14.57 -8.19 77.96
C LEU A 963 -14.11 -9.06 76.77
N THR A 964 -13.99 -8.51 75.58
CA THR A 964 -13.60 -9.29 74.39
C THR A 964 -12.08 -9.30 74.20
N LEU A 965 -11.49 -10.49 74.07
CA LEU A 965 -10.13 -10.66 73.56
C LEU A 965 -10.24 -10.90 72.05
N ARG A 966 -9.61 -10.05 71.24
CA ARG A 966 -9.72 -10.06 69.78
C ARG A 966 -8.37 -10.30 69.12
N LEU A 967 -8.30 -11.34 68.31
CA LEU A 967 -7.28 -11.50 67.27
C LEU A 967 -7.75 -10.79 65.99
N ALA A 968 -6.86 -10.10 65.29
CA ALA A 968 -7.14 -9.58 63.96
C ALA A 968 -5.89 -9.63 63.09
N TRP A 969 -6.07 -10.05 61.84
CA TRP A 969 -5.02 -10.18 60.84
C TRP A 969 -5.34 -9.34 59.61
N ASN A 970 -4.29 -8.86 58.94
CA ASN A 970 -4.33 -8.07 57.71
C ASN A 970 -3.22 -8.57 56.77
N PHE A 971 -3.59 -8.84 55.52
CA PHE A 971 -2.67 -9.24 54.46
C PHE A 971 -2.59 -8.11 53.43
N GLN A 972 -1.41 -7.55 53.20
CA GLN A 972 -1.16 -6.57 52.13
C GLN A 972 -0.62 -7.26 50.88
N ARG A 973 -1.12 -6.93 49.69
CA ARG A 973 -0.75 -7.53 48.40
C ARG A 973 -0.19 -6.54 47.40
N ASP A 974 0.49 -7.09 46.38
CA ASP A 974 1.04 -6.33 45.26
C ASP A 974 -0.01 -6.11 44.16
N LEU A 975 -0.63 -4.92 44.11
CA LEU A 975 -1.58 -4.58 43.03
C LEU A 975 -0.93 -4.63 41.64
N GLY A 976 0.40 -4.49 41.53
CA GLY A 976 1.14 -4.61 40.26
C GLY A 976 1.10 -6.02 39.66
N LYS A 977 0.83 -7.05 40.47
CA LYS A 977 0.61 -8.44 40.00
C LYS A 977 -0.84 -8.74 39.62
N GLY A 978 -1.76 -7.80 39.86
CA GLY A 978 -3.19 -7.93 39.60
C GLY A 978 -4.03 -8.14 40.86
N GLY A 979 -5.35 -8.07 40.66
CA GLY A 979 -6.34 -7.93 41.73
C GLY A 979 -6.78 -6.48 41.94
N THR A 980 -7.87 -6.28 42.68
CA THR A 980 -8.49 -4.96 42.92
C THR A 980 -8.47 -4.52 44.39
N VAL A 981 -7.94 -5.36 45.28
CA VAL A 981 -7.95 -5.16 46.73
C VAL A 981 -6.54 -5.38 47.26
N GLU A 982 -5.94 -4.31 47.81
CA GLU A 982 -4.59 -4.34 48.39
C GLU A 982 -4.57 -5.02 49.76
N HIS A 983 -5.54 -4.70 50.62
CA HIS A 983 -5.65 -5.22 51.97
C HIS A 983 -6.85 -6.15 52.14
N SER A 984 -6.60 -7.39 52.55
CA SER A 984 -7.64 -8.31 53.03
C SER A 984 -7.44 -8.60 54.52
N PHE A 985 -8.50 -8.42 55.31
CA PHE A 985 -8.46 -8.49 56.76
C PHE A 985 -9.64 -9.26 57.33
N ASP A 986 -9.49 -9.80 58.54
CA ASP A 986 -10.62 -10.26 59.35
C ASP A 986 -10.24 -10.28 60.85
N LYS A 987 -11.13 -10.82 61.69
CA LYS A 987 -10.96 -10.94 63.14
C LYS A 987 -11.62 -12.22 63.66
N HIS A 988 -11.04 -12.78 64.72
CA HIS A 988 -11.71 -13.71 65.62
C HIS A 988 -11.71 -13.10 67.04
N SER A 989 -12.72 -13.38 67.85
CA SER A 989 -12.86 -12.74 69.17
C SER A 989 -13.57 -13.60 70.20
N VAL A 990 -12.88 -13.92 71.28
CA VAL A 990 -13.38 -14.72 72.41
C VAL A 990 -13.94 -13.78 73.50
N PRO A 991 -15.18 -13.99 73.98
CA PRO A 991 -15.73 -13.25 75.11
C PRO A 991 -15.19 -13.79 76.44
N LEU A 992 -14.54 -12.94 77.23
CA LEU A 992 -14.07 -13.26 78.59
C LEU A 992 -15.19 -12.97 79.59
N GLU A 993 -16.04 -13.97 79.81
CA GLU A 993 -17.16 -13.92 80.76
C GLU A 993 -16.70 -13.73 82.21
N PRO A 994 -17.55 -13.16 83.10
CA PRO A 994 -17.26 -13.12 84.53
C PRO A 994 -17.07 -14.54 85.10
N GLY A 995 -15.90 -14.83 85.67
CA GLY A 995 -15.54 -16.16 86.18
C GLY A 995 -14.69 -17.02 85.23
N ASN A 996 -14.47 -16.60 83.98
CA ASN A 996 -13.51 -17.26 83.09
C ASN A 996 -12.07 -17.15 83.67
N PRO A 997 -11.30 -18.26 83.79
CA PRO A 997 -9.98 -18.25 84.43
C PRO A 997 -9.00 -17.27 83.75
N VAL A 998 -9.01 -17.19 82.41
CA VAL A 998 -8.16 -16.28 81.61
C VAL A 998 -8.23 -14.84 82.10
N ARG A 999 -9.43 -14.42 82.55
CA ARG A 999 -9.71 -13.08 83.04
C ARG A 999 -8.95 -12.78 84.35
N ALA A 1000 -8.86 -13.75 85.24
CA ALA A 1000 -8.07 -13.66 86.48
C ALA A 1000 -6.57 -13.81 86.21
N GLU A 1001 -6.17 -14.68 85.29
CA GLU A 1001 -4.76 -14.86 84.91
C GLU A 1001 -4.18 -13.58 84.31
N LEU A 1002 -4.85 -12.97 83.33
CA LEU A 1002 -4.44 -11.68 82.74
C LEU A 1002 -4.37 -10.56 83.79
N ALA A 1003 -5.32 -10.49 84.73
CA ALA A 1003 -5.26 -9.51 85.82
C ALA A 1003 -4.04 -9.75 86.75
N SER A 1004 -3.73 -11.01 87.06
CA SER A 1004 -2.60 -11.36 87.91
C SER A 1004 -1.23 -11.07 87.27
N LEU A 1005 -1.11 -11.23 85.94
CA LEU A 1005 0.03 -10.79 85.15
C LEU A 1005 0.19 -9.26 85.18
N LEU A 1006 -0.89 -8.52 84.96
CA LEU A 1006 -0.88 -7.05 84.96
C LEU A 1006 -0.53 -6.43 86.31
N LEU A 1007 -0.87 -7.10 87.40
CA LEU A 1007 -0.49 -6.78 88.78
C LEU A 1007 0.94 -7.23 89.16
N GLY A 1008 1.60 -8.05 88.33
CA GLY A 1008 2.92 -8.62 88.63
C GLY A 1008 2.92 -9.70 89.72
N ASN A 1009 1.75 -10.27 90.05
CA ASN A 1009 1.59 -11.27 91.12
C ASN A 1009 1.73 -12.72 90.60
N ARG A 1010 1.88 -12.90 89.28
CA ARG A 1010 2.11 -14.17 88.58
C ARG A 1010 3.17 -13.96 87.51
N SER A 1011 4.05 -14.94 87.33
CA SER A 1011 5.07 -14.99 86.26
C SER A 1011 4.80 -16.05 85.18
N GLU A 1012 3.94 -17.01 85.48
CA GLU A 1012 3.44 -18.02 84.54
C GLU A 1012 2.48 -17.39 83.51
N PRO A 1013 2.52 -17.78 82.23
CA PRO A 1013 1.64 -17.21 81.20
C PRO A 1013 0.15 -17.47 81.49
N ALA A 1014 -0.73 -16.65 80.91
CA ALA A 1014 -2.17 -16.90 80.87
C ALA A 1014 -2.52 -17.79 79.68
N HIS A 1015 -3.35 -18.82 79.87
CA HIS A 1015 -3.65 -19.84 78.86
C HIS A 1015 -4.99 -19.56 78.18
N VAL A 1016 -4.98 -19.09 76.93
CA VAL A 1016 -6.19 -18.80 76.15
C VAL A 1016 -6.47 -19.98 75.20
N PRO A 1017 -7.53 -20.77 75.43
CA PRO A 1017 -7.88 -21.87 74.54
C PRO A 1017 -8.52 -21.36 73.25
N HIS A 1018 -8.45 -22.16 72.18
CA HIS A 1018 -9.22 -21.99 70.94
C HIS A 1018 -9.12 -20.60 70.27
N PHE A 1019 -7.93 -19.97 70.28
CA PHE A 1019 -7.81 -18.55 69.93
C PHE A 1019 -7.13 -18.27 68.58
N PHE A 1020 -6.22 -19.13 68.12
CA PHE A 1020 -5.37 -18.87 66.94
C PHE A 1020 -5.69 -19.80 65.76
N PRO A 1021 -6.36 -19.32 64.69
CA PRO A 1021 -6.55 -20.08 63.46
C PRO A 1021 -5.25 -20.12 62.65
N ASN A 1022 -4.65 -21.31 62.58
CA ASN A 1022 -3.45 -21.60 61.80
C ASN A 1022 -3.68 -21.76 60.27
N TYR A 1023 -4.92 -21.82 59.79
CA TYR A 1023 -5.28 -21.95 58.38
C TYR A 1023 -6.26 -20.85 57.95
N LEU A 1024 -5.78 -19.89 57.16
CA LEU A 1024 -6.55 -18.75 56.67
C LEU A 1024 -6.63 -18.74 55.14
N ARG A 1025 -7.77 -18.32 54.58
CA ARG A 1025 -7.88 -18.00 53.15
C ARG A 1025 -7.72 -16.51 52.95
N ALA A 1026 -6.87 -16.13 52.00
CA ALA A 1026 -6.81 -14.79 51.44
C ALA A 1026 -7.52 -14.81 50.07
N PRO A 1027 -8.83 -14.49 50.00
CA PRO A 1027 -9.53 -14.41 48.72
C PRO A 1027 -9.20 -13.13 47.96
N ASN A 1028 -9.72 -12.97 46.75
CA ASN A 1028 -9.59 -11.72 45.96
C ASN A 1028 -10.43 -10.54 46.51
N GLY A 1029 -11.18 -10.74 47.60
CA GLY A 1029 -11.96 -9.70 48.29
C GLY A 1029 -11.29 -9.21 49.59
N ALA A 1030 -11.94 -8.26 50.27
CA ALA A 1030 -11.40 -7.64 51.48
C ALA A 1030 -11.53 -8.48 52.77
N GLU A 1031 -12.31 -9.56 52.78
CA GLU A 1031 -12.52 -10.41 53.96
C GLU A 1031 -11.62 -11.66 53.94
N ALA A 1032 -10.68 -11.78 54.87
CA ALA A 1032 -9.70 -12.87 54.92
C ALA A 1032 -10.10 -13.98 55.92
N LYS A 1033 -11.08 -14.83 55.58
CA LYS A 1033 -11.71 -15.76 56.52
C LYS A 1033 -10.89 -17.04 56.82
N PRO A 1034 -11.00 -17.62 58.04
CA PRO A 1034 -10.44 -18.94 58.33
C PRO A 1034 -11.03 -20.05 57.46
N VAL A 1035 -10.23 -21.09 57.18
CA VAL A 1035 -10.65 -22.19 56.30
C VAL A 1035 -11.51 -23.18 57.08
N SER A 1036 -12.83 -22.97 57.11
CA SER A 1036 -13.78 -23.86 57.81
C SER A 1036 -13.78 -25.30 57.29
N GLN A 1037 -13.24 -25.56 56.09
CA GLN A 1037 -13.05 -26.92 55.55
C GLN A 1037 -11.92 -27.70 56.22
N LEU A 1038 -11.02 -27.03 56.96
CA LEU A 1038 -9.87 -27.64 57.64
C LEU A 1038 -10.07 -27.80 59.16
N TYR A 1039 -11.20 -27.31 59.68
CA TYR A 1039 -11.59 -27.39 61.09
C TYR A 1039 -12.90 -28.20 61.19
N GLN A 1040 -12.84 -29.36 61.84
CA GLN A 1040 -13.98 -30.26 62.04
C GLN A 1040 -14.89 -29.76 63.18
N GLY A 1041 -14.29 -29.22 64.26
CA GLY A 1041 -14.98 -28.54 65.38
C GLY A 1041 -15.25 -27.05 65.17
N GLY A 1042 -14.97 -26.49 63.98
CA GLY A 1042 -15.15 -25.06 63.72
C GLY A 1042 -14.15 -24.19 64.48
N GLU A 1043 -14.61 -23.39 65.43
CA GLU A 1043 -13.71 -22.58 66.28
C GLU A 1043 -13.03 -23.42 67.39
N GLU A 1044 -13.60 -24.58 67.77
CA GLU A 1044 -13.04 -25.45 68.81
C GLU A 1044 -11.72 -26.14 68.40
N ASP A 1045 -11.41 -26.19 67.10
CA ASP A 1045 -10.13 -26.72 66.58
C ASP A 1045 -9.01 -25.66 66.48
N TYR A 1046 -9.25 -24.41 66.91
CA TYR A 1046 -8.24 -23.35 66.89
C TYR A 1046 -7.15 -23.61 67.94
N LEU A 1047 -5.93 -23.15 67.66
CA LEU A 1047 -4.80 -23.40 68.54
C LEU A 1047 -4.89 -22.59 69.84
N ASN A 1048 -4.59 -23.25 70.95
CA ASN A 1048 -4.39 -22.62 72.26
C ASN A 1048 -3.13 -21.75 72.22
N ILE A 1049 -3.20 -20.56 72.83
CA ILE A 1049 -2.05 -19.68 73.01
C ILE A 1049 -1.78 -19.42 74.50
N SER A 1050 -0.51 -19.18 74.79
CA SER A 1050 -0.02 -18.68 76.06
C SER A 1050 0.39 -17.21 75.90
N LEU A 1051 -0.10 -16.35 76.80
CA LEU A 1051 0.20 -14.91 76.85
C LEU A 1051 1.06 -14.61 78.07
N SER A 1052 2.25 -14.03 77.89
CA SER A 1052 3.09 -13.57 79.01
C SER A 1052 3.48 -12.10 78.88
N LEU A 1053 3.44 -11.37 79.99
CA LEU A 1053 3.94 -10.01 80.08
C LEU A 1053 5.44 -10.06 80.39
N LYS A 1054 6.27 -9.52 79.50
CA LYS A 1054 7.69 -9.25 79.75
C LYS A 1054 7.85 -7.82 80.24
N SER A 1055 8.86 -7.61 81.09
CA SER A 1055 9.25 -6.27 81.53
C SER A 1055 10.77 -6.19 81.65
N ASP A 1056 11.34 -5.08 81.19
CA ASP A 1056 12.74 -4.71 81.43
C ASP A 1056 12.83 -3.41 82.25
N ARG A 1057 13.90 -3.32 83.07
CA ARG A 1057 14.28 -2.15 83.86
C ARG A 1057 15.68 -1.69 83.44
N PRO A 1058 15.81 -0.94 82.33
CA PRO A 1058 17.09 -0.37 81.92
C PRO A 1058 17.65 0.54 83.01
N GLN A 1059 18.82 0.16 83.57
CA GLN A 1059 19.44 0.76 84.77
C GLN A 1059 19.72 2.28 84.71
N ARG A 1060 19.53 2.93 83.55
CA ARG A 1060 19.77 4.38 83.35
C ARG A 1060 18.50 5.22 83.17
N SER A 1061 17.32 4.60 83.09
CA SER A 1061 16.05 5.31 82.96
C SER A 1061 14.98 4.59 83.79
N GLY A 1062 14.43 5.24 84.82
CA GLY A 1062 13.47 4.66 85.75
C GLY A 1062 12.08 4.30 85.19
N VAL A 1063 11.97 4.15 83.87
CA VAL A 1063 10.77 3.72 83.15
C VAL A 1063 10.90 2.22 82.87
N THR A 1064 10.00 1.42 83.46
CA THR A 1064 9.79 0.03 83.08
C THR A 1064 9.26 -0.03 81.65
N GLN A 1065 9.94 -0.76 80.77
CA GLN A 1065 9.41 -1.08 79.44
C GLN A 1065 8.73 -2.45 79.51
N GLU A 1066 7.48 -2.53 79.05
CA GLU A 1066 6.69 -3.77 79.07
C GLU A 1066 6.24 -4.13 77.66
N TRP A 1067 6.23 -5.43 77.34
CA TRP A 1067 5.70 -5.96 76.08
C TRP A 1067 5.13 -7.35 76.29
N TRP A 1068 4.30 -7.81 75.36
CA TRP A 1068 3.71 -9.13 75.44
C TRP A 1068 4.42 -10.12 74.51
N ASP A 1069 4.69 -11.30 75.05
CA ASP A 1069 5.12 -12.48 74.29
C ASP A 1069 3.94 -13.47 74.21
N VAL A 1070 3.76 -14.02 73.01
CA VAL A 1070 2.73 -15.00 72.64
C VAL A 1070 3.43 -16.28 72.17
N ALA A 1071 3.00 -17.45 72.66
CA ALA A 1071 3.49 -18.74 72.18
C ALA A 1071 2.36 -19.78 72.09
N ILE A 1072 2.41 -20.65 71.07
CA ILE A 1072 1.45 -21.74 70.89
C ILE A 1072 1.72 -22.84 71.91
N GLU A 1073 0.67 -23.33 72.55
CA GLU A 1073 0.75 -24.40 73.53
C GLU A 1073 1.23 -25.72 72.90
N GLY A 1074 2.21 -26.39 73.53
CA GLY A 1074 2.79 -27.64 73.04
C GLY A 1074 3.87 -27.51 71.95
N ALA A 1075 4.19 -26.31 71.47
CA ALA A 1075 5.26 -26.11 70.50
C ALA A 1075 6.67 -26.20 71.14
N SER A 1076 7.59 -26.93 70.51
CA SER A 1076 8.96 -27.12 71.01
C SER A 1076 9.85 -25.90 70.79
N SER A 1077 9.91 -25.04 71.82
CA SER A 1077 10.98 -24.05 72.08
C SER A 1077 11.40 -23.19 70.88
N SER A 1078 10.44 -22.75 70.06
CA SER A 1078 10.63 -21.68 69.08
C SER A 1078 9.49 -20.68 69.23
N GLY A 1079 9.82 -19.42 69.51
CA GLY A 1079 8.86 -18.33 69.68
C GLY A 1079 8.31 -17.83 68.35
N VAL A 1080 7.69 -18.72 67.57
CA VAL A 1080 7.20 -18.46 66.22
C VAL A 1080 5.83 -19.11 66.05
N LEU A 1081 4.85 -18.33 65.58
CA LEU A 1081 3.51 -18.79 65.25
C LEU A 1081 3.43 -19.00 63.72
N PRO A 1082 3.40 -20.24 63.21
CA PRO A 1082 3.21 -20.50 61.79
C PRO A 1082 1.72 -20.32 61.41
N MET A 1083 1.47 -19.40 60.49
CA MET A 1083 0.16 -19.12 59.91
C MET A 1083 0.18 -19.52 58.42
N VAL A 1084 -0.61 -20.54 58.06
CA VAL A 1084 -0.72 -21.04 56.69
C VAL A 1084 -1.83 -20.27 55.97
N ILE A 1085 -1.48 -19.63 54.85
CA ILE A 1085 -2.35 -18.74 54.09
C ILE A 1085 -2.54 -19.34 52.69
N PHE A 1086 -3.77 -19.69 52.35
CA PHE A 1086 -4.19 -20.12 51.02
C PHE A 1086 -4.56 -18.89 50.19
N ASN A 1087 -3.87 -18.65 49.09
CA ASN A 1087 -3.95 -17.40 48.34
C ASN A 1087 -4.68 -17.60 47.00
N ASP A 1088 -5.87 -17.00 46.84
CA ASP A 1088 -6.58 -16.98 45.56
C ASP A 1088 -5.70 -16.39 44.44
N LYS A 1089 -5.81 -16.95 43.23
CA LYS A 1089 -5.17 -16.39 42.02
C LYS A 1089 -5.91 -15.13 41.55
N VAL A 1090 -5.14 -14.13 41.13
CA VAL A 1090 -5.66 -12.88 40.56
C VAL A 1090 -5.61 -12.91 39.04
N SER A 1091 -6.53 -12.21 38.39
CA SER A 1091 -6.38 -11.86 36.97
C SER A 1091 -5.47 -10.64 36.83
N PRO A 1092 -4.63 -10.56 35.77
CA PRO A 1092 -3.93 -9.32 35.43
C PRO A 1092 -4.91 -8.15 35.29
N PRO A 1093 -4.49 -6.90 35.60
CA PRO A 1093 -5.38 -5.74 35.63
C PRO A 1093 -6.08 -5.51 34.28
N SER A 1094 -5.40 -5.76 33.16
CA SER A 1094 -5.94 -5.67 31.79
C SER A 1094 -7.09 -6.65 31.46
N LEU A 1095 -7.32 -7.67 32.30
CA LEU A 1095 -8.44 -8.61 32.16
C LEU A 1095 -9.51 -8.45 33.25
N GLY A 1096 -9.31 -7.59 34.25
CA GLY A 1096 -10.23 -7.42 35.38
C GLY A 1096 -11.64 -6.99 34.96
N PHE A 1097 -11.75 -6.11 33.95
CA PHE A 1097 -13.02 -5.65 33.39
C PHE A 1097 -13.90 -6.80 32.82
N LEU A 1098 -13.27 -7.91 32.41
CA LEU A 1098 -13.93 -9.09 31.83
C LEU A 1098 -14.44 -10.09 32.89
N ALA A 1099 -14.28 -9.83 34.19
CA ALA A 1099 -14.65 -10.77 35.25
C ALA A 1099 -16.18 -10.84 35.53
N GLY A 1100 -16.95 -9.81 35.21
CA GLY A 1100 -18.36 -9.66 35.64
C GLY A 1100 -19.41 -10.41 34.82
N TYR A 1101 -20.69 -10.27 35.25
CA TYR A 1101 -21.88 -10.76 34.53
C TYR A 1101 -22.09 -10.09 33.16
N GLY A 1102 -21.50 -8.91 32.94
CA GLY A 1102 -21.63 -8.15 31.69
C GLY A 1102 -21.21 -8.91 30.43
N ILE A 1103 -20.30 -9.88 30.54
CA ILE A 1103 -19.92 -10.74 29.41
C ILE A 1103 -21.12 -11.51 28.85
N MET A 1104 -22.02 -12.04 29.69
CA MET A 1104 -23.18 -12.78 29.19
C MET A 1104 -24.18 -11.85 28.48
N GLY A 1105 -24.31 -10.61 28.94
CA GLY A 1105 -25.08 -9.58 28.26
C GLY A 1105 -24.47 -9.21 26.89
N LEU A 1106 -23.14 -9.05 26.82
CA LEU A 1106 -22.42 -8.77 25.58
C LEU A 1106 -22.47 -9.94 24.59
N TYR A 1107 -22.32 -11.18 25.06
CA TYR A 1107 -22.50 -12.38 24.24
C TYR A 1107 -23.91 -12.45 23.65
N VAL A 1108 -24.95 -12.29 24.48
CA VAL A 1108 -26.34 -12.33 24.03
C VAL A 1108 -26.64 -11.19 23.06
N SER A 1109 -26.14 -9.97 23.30
CA SER A 1109 -26.36 -8.84 22.38
C SER A 1109 -25.67 -9.04 21.04
N VAL A 1110 -24.43 -9.52 21.00
CA VAL A 1110 -23.69 -9.85 19.77
C VAL A 1110 -24.41 -10.96 18.99
N VAL A 1111 -24.83 -12.05 19.64
CA VAL A 1111 -25.55 -13.15 18.98
C VAL A 1111 -26.92 -12.70 18.46
N LEU A 1112 -27.66 -11.84 19.19
CA LEU A 1112 -28.93 -11.30 18.72
C LEU A 1112 -28.76 -10.31 17.55
N VAL A 1113 -27.73 -9.47 17.57
CA VAL A 1113 -27.42 -8.54 16.47
C VAL A 1113 -27.03 -9.30 15.20
N ILE A 1114 -26.12 -10.27 15.31
CA ILE A 1114 -25.73 -11.12 14.17
C ILE A 1114 -26.92 -11.97 13.70
N GLY A 1115 -27.73 -12.51 14.62
CA GLY A 1115 -28.95 -13.25 14.29
C GLY A 1115 -29.98 -12.40 13.53
N LYS A 1116 -30.14 -11.12 13.91
CA LYS A 1116 -30.99 -10.17 13.16
C LYS A 1116 -30.43 -9.88 11.77
N PHE A 1117 -29.12 -9.69 11.64
CA PHE A 1117 -28.46 -9.46 10.35
C PHE A 1117 -28.58 -10.68 9.41
N VAL A 1118 -28.35 -11.88 9.93
CA VAL A 1118 -28.56 -13.15 9.22
C VAL A 1118 -30.03 -13.32 8.80
N ARG A 1119 -30.99 -12.89 9.62
CA ARG A 1119 -32.42 -12.92 9.27
C ARG A 1119 -32.76 -12.00 8.10
N GLY A 1120 -32.14 -10.82 7.99
CA GLY A 1120 -32.37 -9.88 6.87
C GLY A 1120 -32.15 -10.55 5.52
N PHE A 1121 -30.99 -11.19 5.33
CA PHE A 1121 -30.63 -11.91 4.10
C PHE A 1121 -31.64 -12.99 3.66
N PHE A 1122 -32.42 -13.57 4.58
CA PHE A 1122 -33.42 -14.59 4.25
C PHE A 1122 -34.86 -14.07 4.19
N SER A 1123 -35.15 -12.93 4.83
CA SER A 1123 -36.52 -12.44 5.02
C SER A 1123 -36.96 -11.38 4.00
N GLU A 1124 -36.02 -10.70 3.33
CA GLU A 1124 -36.32 -9.51 2.50
C GLU A 1124 -36.26 -9.79 0.99
N ILE A 1125 -35.76 -10.97 0.57
CA ILE A 1125 -35.58 -11.39 -0.84
C ILE A 1125 -36.87 -11.23 -1.66
N SER A 1126 -38.06 -11.44 -1.08
CA SER A 1126 -39.34 -11.31 -1.80
C SER A 1126 -39.58 -9.92 -2.39
N HIS A 1127 -38.96 -8.86 -1.84
CA HIS A 1127 -39.09 -7.50 -2.35
C HIS A 1127 -38.08 -7.18 -3.46
N SER A 1128 -36.92 -7.85 -3.50
CA SER A 1128 -35.88 -7.61 -4.51
C SER A 1128 -36.10 -8.36 -5.83
N ILE A 1129 -36.96 -9.39 -5.86
CA ILE A 1129 -37.23 -10.24 -7.05
C ILE A 1129 -37.44 -9.41 -8.33
N MET A 1130 -38.23 -8.33 -8.27
CA MET A 1130 -38.55 -7.52 -9.45
C MET A 1130 -37.33 -6.83 -10.10
N PHE A 1131 -36.26 -6.61 -9.33
CA PHE A 1131 -35.02 -5.98 -9.79
C PHE A 1131 -33.87 -6.97 -9.99
N GLU A 1132 -33.92 -8.15 -9.36
CA GLU A 1132 -32.85 -9.16 -9.43
C GLU A 1132 -33.09 -10.23 -10.51
N GLU A 1133 -34.33 -10.72 -10.68
CA GLU A 1133 -34.64 -11.83 -11.60
C GLU A 1133 -34.97 -11.33 -13.03
N LEU A 1134 -34.07 -10.51 -13.57
CA LEU A 1134 -34.13 -10.02 -14.94
C LEU A 1134 -33.40 -11.00 -15.90
N PRO A 1135 -34.00 -11.37 -17.06
CA PRO A 1135 -33.39 -12.32 -17.99
C PRO A 1135 -32.28 -11.68 -18.85
N CYS A 1136 -32.59 -10.65 -19.65
CA CYS A 1136 -31.61 -9.88 -20.42
C CYS A 1136 -31.52 -8.44 -19.91
N VAL A 1137 -30.35 -8.05 -19.41
CA VAL A 1137 -30.10 -6.70 -18.85
C VAL A 1137 -29.26 -5.79 -19.77
N ASP A 1138 -28.90 -6.27 -20.96
CA ASP A 1138 -27.91 -5.64 -21.84
C ASP A 1138 -28.33 -4.23 -22.28
N ARG A 1139 -29.63 -3.99 -22.53
CA ARG A 1139 -30.17 -2.66 -22.83
C ARG A 1139 -30.04 -1.68 -21.65
N ILE A 1140 -30.26 -2.14 -20.41
CA ILE A 1140 -30.14 -1.32 -19.20
C ILE A 1140 -28.67 -1.00 -18.92
N LEU A 1141 -27.80 -2.00 -19.05
CA LEU A 1141 -26.36 -1.84 -18.89
C LEU A 1141 -25.78 -0.88 -19.93
N LYS A 1142 -26.25 -0.97 -21.19
CA LYS A 1142 -25.93 -0.05 -22.29
C LYS A 1142 -26.33 1.39 -21.96
N LEU A 1143 -27.58 1.62 -21.53
CA LEU A 1143 -28.08 2.93 -21.08
C LEU A 1143 -27.20 3.52 -19.95
N CYS A 1144 -26.84 2.71 -18.95
CA CYS A 1144 -25.92 3.14 -17.88
C CYS A 1144 -24.52 3.51 -18.43
N THR A 1145 -23.98 2.73 -19.37
CA THR A 1145 -22.67 3.06 -19.99
C THR A 1145 -22.72 4.25 -20.93
N ASP A 1146 -23.88 4.56 -21.51
CA ASP A 1146 -24.10 5.75 -22.32
C ASP A 1146 -24.21 7.01 -21.43
N ILE A 1147 -24.86 6.94 -20.26
CA ILE A 1147 -24.81 8.00 -19.22
C ILE A 1147 -23.36 8.30 -18.82
N PHE A 1148 -22.58 7.27 -18.49
CA PHE A 1148 -21.16 7.45 -18.17
C PHE A 1148 -20.33 8.02 -19.34
N LEU A 1149 -20.66 7.68 -20.58
CA LEU A 1149 -19.98 8.23 -21.76
C LEU A 1149 -20.34 9.71 -21.97
N VAL A 1150 -21.60 10.09 -21.77
CA VAL A 1150 -22.07 11.48 -21.87
C VAL A 1150 -21.38 12.36 -20.84
N ARG A 1151 -21.30 11.92 -19.57
CA ARG A 1151 -20.49 12.55 -18.51
C ARG A 1151 -19.04 12.78 -18.94
N GLU A 1152 -18.40 11.78 -19.53
CA GLU A 1152 -17.00 11.89 -20.01
C GLU A 1152 -16.81 12.91 -21.15
N THR A 1153 -17.87 13.23 -21.89
CA THR A 1153 -17.86 14.25 -22.97
C THR A 1153 -18.32 15.64 -22.53
N GLY A 1154 -18.99 15.77 -21.39
CA GLY A 1154 -19.54 17.04 -20.91
C GLY A 1154 -20.83 17.51 -21.61
N GLU A 1155 -21.54 16.62 -22.31
CA GLU A 1155 -22.81 16.93 -22.98
C GLU A 1155 -23.99 16.80 -21.99
N LEU A 1156 -23.99 17.62 -20.93
CA LEU A 1156 -24.79 17.40 -19.71
C LEU A 1156 -26.32 17.40 -19.93
N GLU A 1157 -26.84 18.09 -20.94
CA GLU A 1157 -28.27 18.00 -21.33
C GLU A 1157 -28.70 16.56 -21.63
N LEU A 1158 -27.84 15.79 -22.31
CA LEU A 1158 -28.09 14.38 -22.62
C LEU A 1158 -27.93 13.49 -21.38
N GLU A 1159 -27.26 13.96 -20.32
CA GLU A 1159 -27.17 13.22 -19.05
C GLU A 1159 -28.54 13.19 -18.38
N GLU A 1160 -29.23 14.32 -18.35
CA GLU A 1160 -30.56 14.47 -17.73
C GLU A 1160 -31.63 13.69 -18.49
N GLU A 1161 -31.65 13.74 -19.82
CA GLU A 1161 -32.58 12.96 -20.64
C GLU A 1161 -32.39 11.44 -20.45
N LEU A 1162 -31.14 10.95 -20.46
CA LEU A 1162 -30.85 9.52 -20.27
C LEU A 1162 -31.10 9.07 -18.83
N TYR A 1163 -30.82 9.92 -17.83
CA TYR A 1163 -31.15 9.67 -16.43
C TYR A 1163 -32.67 9.64 -16.20
N CYS A 1164 -33.42 10.57 -16.78
CA CYS A 1164 -34.88 10.56 -16.73
C CYS A 1164 -35.45 9.25 -17.27
N LYS A 1165 -34.96 8.80 -18.44
CA LYS A 1165 -35.29 7.49 -19.02
C LYS A 1165 -34.94 6.32 -18.07
N LEU A 1166 -33.77 6.35 -17.44
CA LEU A 1166 -33.37 5.30 -16.49
C LEU A 1166 -34.29 5.24 -15.25
N ILE A 1167 -34.65 6.39 -14.69
CA ILE A 1167 -35.55 6.46 -13.53
C ILE A 1167 -36.98 6.03 -13.89
N PHE A 1168 -37.50 6.41 -15.06
CA PHE A 1168 -38.82 5.95 -15.50
C PHE A 1168 -38.90 4.42 -15.63
N LEU A 1169 -37.86 3.80 -16.20
CA LEU A 1169 -37.76 2.35 -16.34
C LEU A 1169 -37.82 1.62 -14.99
N TYR A 1170 -37.17 2.17 -13.95
CA TYR A 1170 -37.21 1.64 -12.58
C TYR A 1170 -38.50 1.99 -11.82
N ARG A 1171 -39.28 2.96 -12.31
CA ARG A 1171 -40.57 3.40 -11.72
C ARG A 1171 -41.76 2.58 -12.22
N SER A 1172 -41.68 1.96 -13.41
CA SER A 1172 -42.73 1.12 -13.97
C SER A 1172 -42.23 -0.31 -14.25
N PRO A 1173 -42.53 -1.31 -13.40
CA PRO A 1173 -42.02 -2.68 -13.56
C PRO A 1173 -42.54 -3.37 -14.83
N GLU A 1174 -43.68 -2.94 -15.36
CA GLU A 1174 -44.20 -3.42 -16.65
C GLU A 1174 -43.27 -3.04 -17.81
N THR A 1175 -42.75 -1.80 -17.81
CA THR A 1175 -41.75 -1.38 -18.81
C THR A 1175 -40.43 -2.13 -18.64
N MET A 1176 -39.98 -2.35 -17.40
CA MET A 1176 -38.78 -3.14 -17.12
C MET A 1176 -38.91 -4.57 -17.66
N ILE A 1177 -40.07 -5.22 -17.50
CA ILE A 1177 -40.36 -6.54 -18.08
C ILE A 1177 -40.42 -6.47 -19.63
N LYS A 1178 -41.09 -5.47 -20.22
CA LYS A 1178 -41.11 -5.27 -21.68
C LYS A 1178 -39.71 -5.09 -22.27
N TRP A 1179 -38.83 -4.40 -21.56
CA TRP A 1179 -37.47 -4.04 -21.99
C TRP A 1179 -36.45 -5.18 -21.88
N THR A 1180 -36.57 -6.01 -20.84
CA THR A 1180 -35.58 -7.05 -20.46
C THR A 1180 -35.88 -8.44 -21.02
N ARG A 1181 -36.99 -8.63 -21.72
CA ARG A 1181 -37.29 -9.89 -22.43
C ARG A 1181 -36.16 -10.26 -23.40
N ASP A 1182 -35.83 -11.54 -23.43
CA ASP A 1182 -34.99 -12.14 -24.45
C ASP A 1182 -35.66 -12.01 -25.84
N ILE A 1183 -34.81 -11.85 -26.86
CA ILE A 1183 -35.13 -11.95 -28.30
C ILE A 1183 -34.24 -13.08 -28.84
#